data_AF-L8LWM2-F1
#
_entry.id   AF-L8LWM2-F1
#
_cell.length_a   1.000
_cell.length_b   1.000
_cell.length_c   1.000
_cell.angle_alpha   90.00
_cell.angle_beta   90.00
_cell.angle_gamma   90.00
#
_symmetry.space_group_name_H-M   'P 1'
#
loop_
_entity.id
_entity.type
_entity.pdbx_description
1 polymer ?
#
loop_
_entity_poly.entity_id
_entity_poly.type
_entity_poly.pdbx_seq_one_letter_code
_entity_poly.pdbx_strand_id
1 'polypeptide(L)'
;MTSPSKSSDQSEHFESSSRNMEQLFQSFEIIAALAEEEVRQQKIREASVAFKLSETSYQKQLQNYLRSKADLTAEETVSAPPASVSPLLKPVSLLDAKVSDFVDSLKEVSLVKLATVLGESALLFAMVSYIVTIPIRQQQRVQKAREILLQSSDREYDDSRITALNALDAQCAGNPGLVAPNAHLANLEILGCHRWSLRNLFNQDSFRSWEPMDLSYSVLTGANLSNAQLSGANLEGSDLRGINLNKANLSGVNLRGANLTDADLSRANLVNADLEGAVLDNANLYGVTASQANFAKTSLVNAKALWSHFEGANFYRASLKKANFNRASLNNADFYKVNLEDASLRFTDLQGRTRFLGAQLGGADFWGAQWENIFQIKRGQDWQSTILAPKWEKKVTLGMLAALRIGLIKPREKSSLFKAYELGMRRAANRRVDIWGFDSQEGVAGEAATIDQMIELGMDAVILRPNDPVGSLPALKKASEAGLVIITVDSCLEREVAEDVAIACFDTDSEKMGYDSGIYLTKWVQKNIVPRQTSKAEPIHIALVDGAVYDRNYPYLQGILAAIDKSGLSWKTLASVGVTDHYDTDKVIEILEAYPDIQILWGGSNLATRVAVEAVEILGLEEEVAVFGILDLSREQAERLLDSSNPLQSIIDQSGVQTGKQATERAIAVLRGEIAGEVYEEHIVEHRLLTQDDTEQVRQLLNEAGSL
;
A
#
# COMPACT_ATOMS: atom_id res chain seq x y z
N MET A 1 -5.49 28.62 -44.73
CA MET A 1 -5.77 29.51 -43.58
C MET A 1 -7.16 29.17 -43.03
N THR A 2 -7.33 29.21 -41.71
CA THR A 2 -8.61 29.32 -40.98
C THR A 2 -9.83 28.55 -41.48
N SER A 3 -10.11 27.40 -40.86
CA SER A 3 -11.47 26.85 -40.74
C SER A 3 -12.13 27.34 -39.44
N PRO A 4 -13.46 27.57 -39.41
CA PRO A 4 -14.18 27.99 -38.20
C PRO A 4 -14.51 26.82 -37.26
N SER A 5 -14.72 27.11 -35.97
CA SER A 5 -15.07 26.14 -34.94
C SER A 5 -16.56 25.79 -34.93
N LYS A 6 -16.86 24.51 -34.66
CA LYS A 6 -18.18 24.04 -34.19
C LYS A 6 -18.03 23.47 -32.79
N SER A 7 -18.83 23.94 -31.83
CA SER A 7 -18.82 23.43 -30.45
C SER A 7 -20.14 23.66 -29.68
N SER A 8 -21.24 24.00 -30.37
CA SER A 8 -22.54 24.33 -29.75
C SER A 8 -23.43 23.12 -29.44
N ASP A 9 -23.27 22.01 -30.15
CA ASP A 9 -24.30 20.96 -30.19
C ASP A 9 -24.26 19.95 -29.02
N GLN A 10 -23.29 20.06 -28.10
CA GLN A 10 -23.12 19.08 -27.00
C GLN A 10 -23.69 19.51 -25.64
N SER A 11 -23.81 20.82 -25.35
CA SER A 11 -24.32 21.29 -24.05
C SER A 11 -25.82 21.05 -23.88
N GLU A 12 -26.63 21.40 -24.88
CA GLU A 12 -28.09 21.25 -24.83
C GLU A 12 -28.53 19.79 -24.64
N HIS A 13 -27.78 18.84 -25.20
CA HIS A 13 -28.07 17.43 -25.06
C HIS A 13 -27.84 16.92 -23.63
N PHE A 14 -26.80 17.43 -22.94
CA PHE A 14 -26.48 17.02 -21.57
C PHE A 14 -27.52 17.54 -20.55
N GLU A 15 -27.95 18.80 -20.67
CA GLU A 15 -29.02 19.38 -19.82
C GLU A 15 -30.39 18.73 -20.05
N SER A 16 -30.68 18.30 -21.28
CA SER A 16 -31.91 17.53 -21.55
C SER A 16 -31.89 16.16 -20.87
N SER A 17 -30.71 15.54 -20.77
CA SER A 17 -30.55 14.19 -20.24
C SER A 17 -30.64 14.14 -18.71
N SER A 18 -30.07 15.13 -18.01
CA SER A 18 -30.15 15.22 -16.55
C SER A 18 -31.59 15.46 -16.05
N ARG A 19 -32.34 16.38 -16.67
CA ARG A 19 -33.76 16.61 -16.33
C ARG A 19 -34.64 15.38 -16.54
N ASN A 20 -34.41 14.62 -17.62
CA ASN A 20 -35.18 13.40 -17.88
C ASN A 20 -34.92 12.33 -16.79
N MET A 21 -33.69 12.20 -16.29
CA MET A 21 -33.36 11.28 -15.19
C MET A 21 -33.98 11.70 -13.86
N GLU A 22 -33.98 13.00 -13.54
CA GLU A 22 -34.60 13.52 -12.31
C GLU A 22 -36.13 13.28 -12.30
N GLN A 23 -36.81 13.51 -13.43
CA GLN A 23 -38.23 13.20 -13.59
C GLN A 23 -38.53 11.70 -13.52
N LEU A 24 -37.63 10.86 -14.05
CA LEU A 24 -37.74 9.39 -13.95
C LEU A 24 -37.70 8.93 -12.49
N PHE A 25 -36.74 9.40 -11.68
CA PHE A 25 -36.67 9.05 -10.26
C PHE A 25 -37.88 9.54 -9.46
N GLN A 26 -38.39 10.75 -9.72
CA GLN A 26 -39.64 11.23 -9.10
C GLN A 26 -40.83 10.33 -9.45
N SER A 27 -40.92 9.84 -10.69
CA SER A 27 -41.97 8.90 -11.08
C SER A 27 -41.83 7.50 -10.43
N PHE A 28 -40.63 7.09 -10.03
CA PHE A 28 -40.44 5.88 -9.22
C PHE A 28 -40.97 6.05 -7.79
N GLU A 29 -40.71 7.18 -7.12
CA GLU A 29 -41.23 7.44 -5.77
C GLU A 29 -42.77 7.48 -5.73
N ILE A 30 -43.38 8.15 -6.70
CA ILE A 30 -44.85 8.25 -6.80
C ILE A 30 -45.48 6.87 -6.99
N ILE A 31 -44.92 6.02 -7.85
CA ILE A 31 -45.45 4.67 -8.12
C ILE A 31 -45.23 3.73 -6.94
N ALA A 32 -44.09 3.85 -6.26
CA ALA A 32 -43.78 3.04 -5.07
C ALA A 32 -44.75 3.28 -3.90
N ALA A 33 -45.26 4.51 -3.77
CA ALA A 33 -46.23 4.88 -2.73
C ALA A 33 -47.66 4.37 -3.00
N LEU A 34 -47.96 3.82 -4.19
CA LEU A 34 -49.28 3.27 -4.52
C LEU A 34 -49.46 1.89 -3.90
N ALA A 35 -50.50 1.70 -3.07
CA ALA A 35 -50.76 0.44 -2.38
C ALA A 35 -51.43 -0.64 -3.25
N GLU A 36 -52.29 -0.25 -4.20
CA GLU A 36 -53.04 -1.18 -5.06
C GLU A 36 -52.24 -1.58 -6.31
N GLU A 37 -52.02 -2.89 -6.48
CA GLU A 37 -51.13 -3.41 -7.54
C GLU A 37 -51.66 -3.16 -8.96
N GLU A 38 -52.98 -3.25 -9.21
CA GLU A 38 -53.54 -2.97 -10.54
C GLU A 38 -53.32 -1.51 -10.96
N VAL A 39 -53.50 -0.57 -10.02
CA VAL A 39 -53.25 0.87 -10.22
C VAL A 39 -51.75 1.13 -10.41
N ARG A 40 -50.90 0.47 -9.61
CA ARG A 40 -49.43 0.52 -9.73
C ARG A 40 -48.98 0.06 -11.12
N GLN A 41 -49.48 -1.07 -11.60
CA GLN A 41 -49.16 -1.62 -12.93
C GLN A 41 -49.70 -0.75 -14.08
N GLN A 42 -50.88 -0.13 -13.94
CA GLN A 42 -51.33 0.86 -14.91
C GLN A 42 -50.39 2.08 -14.95
N LYS A 43 -49.97 2.62 -13.80
CA LYS A 43 -49.07 3.78 -13.74
C LYS A 43 -47.67 3.46 -14.26
N ILE A 44 -47.19 2.23 -14.09
CA ILE A 44 -45.97 1.72 -14.70
C ILE A 44 -46.05 1.78 -16.24
N ARG A 45 -47.17 1.35 -16.84
CA ARG A 45 -47.38 1.44 -18.31
C ARG A 45 -47.45 2.88 -18.82
N GLU A 46 -48.18 3.75 -18.13
CA GLU A 46 -48.26 5.17 -18.47
C GLU A 46 -46.88 5.84 -18.43
N ALA A 47 -46.10 5.57 -17.38
CA ALA A 47 -44.76 6.13 -17.21
C ALA A 47 -43.73 5.53 -18.20
N SER A 48 -43.73 4.21 -18.44
CA SER A 48 -42.79 3.60 -19.38
C SER A 48 -42.96 4.17 -20.80
N VAL A 49 -44.21 4.42 -21.25
CA VAL A 49 -44.48 5.11 -22.51
C VAL A 49 -43.98 6.56 -22.49
N ALA A 50 -44.21 7.31 -21.41
CA ALA A 50 -43.74 8.70 -21.29
C ALA A 50 -42.21 8.83 -21.38
N PHE A 51 -41.48 7.92 -20.72
CA PHE A 51 -40.01 7.87 -20.75
C PHE A 51 -39.42 7.05 -21.91
N LYS A 52 -40.26 6.55 -22.83
CA LYS A 52 -39.87 5.73 -24.00
C LYS A 52 -39.10 4.45 -23.67
N LEU A 53 -39.37 3.87 -22.50
CA LEU A 53 -38.84 2.59 -22.05
C LEU A 53 -39.84 1.46 -22.31
N SER A 54 -39.37 0.22 -22.42
CA SER A 54 -40.27 -0.93 -22.30
C SER A 54 -40.78 -1.04 -20.86
N GLU A 55 -42.00 -1.56 -20.70
CA GLU A 55 -42.62 -1.79 -19.39
C GLU A 55 -41.71 -2.60 -18.46
N THR A 56 -41.06 -3.65 -18.99
CA THR A 56 -40.09 -4.48 -18.27
C THR A 56 -38.78 -3.77 -17.92
N SER A 57 -38.26 -2.87 -18.77
CA SER A 57 -37.10 -2.06 -18.42
C SER A 57 -37.42 -1.05 -17.33
N TYR A 58 -38.59 -0.41 -17.39
CA TYR A 58 -39.07 0.52 -16.37
C TYR A 58 -39.29 -0.20 -15.03
N GLN A 59 -39.98 -1.35 -15.04
CA GLN A 59 -40.16 -2.20 -13.85
C GLN A 59 -38.82 -2.60 -13.21
N LYS A 60 -37.82 -3.01 -14.01
CA LYS A 60 -36.50 -3.41 -13.50
C LYS A 60 -35.73 -2.23 -12.88
N GLN A 61 -35.83 -1.03 -13.47
CA GLN A 61 -35.22 0.18 -12.89
C GLN A 61 -35.93 0.61 -11.58
N LEU A 62 -37.26 0.56 -11.55
CA LEU A 62 -38.06 0.81 -10.34
C LEU A 62 -37.74 -0.20 -9.22
N GLN A 63 -37.61 -1.49 -9.53
CA GLN A 63 -37.21 -2.51 -8.55
C GLN A 63 -35.80 -2.28 -8.02
N ASN A 64 -34.83 -1.94 -8.89
CA ASN A 64 -33.47 -1.61 -8.46
C ASN A 64 -33.45 -0.38 -7.53
N TYR A 65 -34.18 0.68 -7.90
CA TYR A 65 -34.35 1.88 -7.07
C TYR A 65 -34.93 1.54 -5.70
N LEU A 66 -36.01 0.75 -5.65
CA LEU A 66 -36.64 0.36 -4.39
C LEU A 66 -35.76 -0.54 -3.54
N ARG A 67 -34.97 -1.43 -4.14
CA ARG A 67 -34.01 -2.28 -3.42
C ARG A 67 -32.96 -1.43 -2.71
N SER A 68 -32.31 -0.51 -3.44
CA SER A 68 -31.35 0.44 -2.85
C SER A 68 -31.92 1.34 -1.76
N LYS A 69 -33.25 1.48 -1.67
CA LYS A 69 -33.95 2.24 -0.61
C LYS A 69 -34.37 1.37 0.57
N ALA A 70 -34.53 0.06 0.37
CA ALA A 70 -34.79 -0.91 1.44
C ALA A 70 -33.49 -1.31 2.15
N ASP A 71 -32.40 -1.50 1.40
CA ASP A 71 -31.08 -1.86 1.95
C ASP A 71 -30.60 -0.80 2.97
N LEU A 72 -30.89 0.50 2.72
CA LEU A 72 -30.66 1.63 3.63
C LEU A 72 -31.46 1.60 4.95
N THR A 73 -32.37 0.65 5.16
CA THR A 73 -33.21 0.56 6.36
C THR A 73 -32.95 -0.69 7.21
N ALA A 74 -31.96 -1.50 6.85
CA ALA A 74 -31.66 -2.77 7.52
C ALA A 74 -30.42 -2.74 8.44
N GLU A 75 -29.61 -1.67 8.42
CA GLU A 75 -28.31 -1.61 9.10
C GLU A 75 -28.34 -1.09 10.56
N GLU A 76 -29.52 -0.91 11.17
CA GLU A 76 -29.66 -0.46 12.57
C GLU A 76 -29.43 -1.55 13.65
N THR A 77 -28.56 -2.56 13.39
CA THR A 77 -28.11 -3.50 14.45
C THR A 77 -26.65 -3.98 14.34
N VAL A 78 -25.82 -3.48 15.26
CA VAL A 78 -24.60 -4.10 15.86
C VAL A 78 -23.29 -4.14 15.05
N SER A 79 -22.29 -3.44 15.61
CA SER A 79 -20.83 -3.57 15.40
C SER A 79 -20.21 -3.01 14.10
N ALA A 80 -18.89 -2.77 14.18
CA ALA A 80 -18.01 -2.13 13.19
C ALA A 80 -16.54 -2.45 13.55
N PRO A 81 -15.51 -2.07 12.75
CA PRO A 81 -15.46 -1.59 11.36
C PRO A 81 -14.60 -2.58 10.50
N PRO A 82 -13.93 -2.23 9.38
CA PRO A 82 -14.02 -1.09 8.44
C PRO A 82 -14.41 -1.60 7.01
N ALA A 83 -13.99 -1.16 5.81
CA ALA A 83 -13.18 -0.03 5.28
C ALA A 83 -13.59 0.24 3.81
N SER A 84 -13.43 1.48 3.30
CA SER A 84 -13.02 1.83 1.92
C SER A 84 -13.22 3.35 1.64
N VAL A 85 -12.66 3.84 0.53
CA VAL A 85 -12.48 5.28 0.22
C VAL A 85 -13.50 5.80 -0.80
N SER A 86 -13.85 7.09 -0.72
CA SER A 86 -14.46 7.83 -1.84
C SER A 86 -13.94 9.27 -1.93
N PRO A 87 -13.80 9.85 -3.14
CA PRO A 87 -13.05 11.08 -3.34
C PRO A 87 -13.89 12.35 -3.07
N LEU A 88 -13.55 13.07 -2.00
CA LEU A 88 -14.17 14.35 -1.65
C LEU A 88 -13.15 15.50 -1.73
N LEU A 89 -13.01 16.07 -2.93
CA LEU A 89 -13.08 17.51 -3.19
C LEU A 89 -12.93 17.79 -4.70
N LYS A 90 -14.03 18.10 -5.36
CA LYS A 90 -14.03 18.95 -6.57
C LYS A 90 -14.47 20.35 -6.17
N PRO A 91 -13.91 21.43 -6.77
CA PRO A 91 -14.09 22.78 -6.27
C PRO A 91 -15.54 23.27 -6.40
N VAL A 92 -16.06 23.87 -5.34
CA VAL A 92 -17.40 24.49 -5.34
C VAL A 92 -17.28 25.95 -5.81
N SER A 93 -17.32 26.14 -7.13
CA SER A 93 -17.48 27.45 -7.77
C SER A 93 -18.91 27.95 -7.60
N LEU A 94 -19.19 28.67 -6.50
CA LEU A 94 -20.51 29.28 -6.24
C LEU A 94 -20.47 30.78 -5.92
N LEU A 95 -19.29 31.43 -6.00
CA LEU A 95 -19.18 32.90 -5.86
C LEU A 95 -19.18 33.64 -7.20
N ASP A 96 -18.57 33.07 -8.25
CA ASP A 96 -18.31 33.80 -9.50
C ASP A 96 -19.57 34.22 -10.26
N ALA A 97 -20.60 33.37 -10.27
CA ALA A 97 -21.85 33.63 -10.99
C ALA A 97 -22.53 34.94 -10.55
N LYS A 98 -22.63 35.18 -9.23
CA LYS A 98 -23.25 36.41 -8.70
C LYS A 98 -22.31 37.61 -8.70
N VAL A 99 -21.01 37.40 -8.85
CA VAL A 99 -20.05 38.49 -9.08
C VAL A 99 -20.10 38.96 -10.54
N SER A 100 -20.30 38.07 -11.52
CA SER A 100 -20.48 38.49 -12.92
C SER A 100 -21.72 39.38 -13.08
N ASP A 101 -22.90 38.93 -12.63
CA ASP A 101 -24.14 39.73 -12.71
C ASP A 101 -23.97 41.13 -12.09
N PHE A 102 -23.28 41.23 -10.95
CA PHE A 102 -23.02 42.49 -10.27
C PHE A 102 -22.04 43.37 -11.06
N VAL A 103 -20.92 42.80 -11.55
CA VAL A 103 -19.91 43.52 -12.35
C VAL A 103 -20.47 43.96 -13.71
N ASP A 104 -21.35 43.17 -14.33
CA ASP A 104 -22.03 43.54 -15.56
C ASP A 104 -23.07 44.65 -15.33
N SER A 105 -23.82 44.61 -14.22
CA SER A 105 -24.73 45.72 -13.85
C SER A 105 -24.01 47.06 -13.59
N LEU A 106 -22.72 47.01 -13.23
CA LEU A 106 -21.89 48.19 -13.02
C LEU A 106 -21.32 48.80 -14.31
N LYS A 107 -21.39 48.10 -15.46
CA LYS A 107 -20.83 48.61 -16.74
C LYS A 107 -21.64 49.75 -17.37
N GLU A 108 -22.95 49.85 -17.08
CA GLU A 108 -23.80 50.93 -17.62
C GLU A 108 -23.84 52.19 -16.73
N VAL A 109 -23.36 52.13 -15.49
CA VAL A 109 -23.39 53.27 -14.56
C VAL A 109 -22.10 54.07 -14.66
N SER A 110 -22.16 55.23 -15.33
CA SER A 110 -21.00 56.13 -15.44
C SER A 110 -20.49 56.55 -14.04
N LEU A 111 -19.25 56.18 -13.71
CA LEU A 111 -18.59 56.39 -12.40
C LEU A 111 -18.75 57.81 -11.83
N VAL A 112 -18.76 58.83 -12.69
CA VAL A 112 -18.96 60.25 -12.33
C VAL A 112 -20.27 60.48 -11.58
N LYS A 113 -21.34 59.73 -11.87
CA LYS A 113 -22.64 59.83 -11.17
C LYS A 113 -22.64 59.12 -9.82
N LEU A 114 -21.87 58.04 -9.66
CA LEU A 114 -21.82 57.29 -8.39
C LEU A 114 -21.06 58.10 -7.33
N ALA A 115 -19.91 58.68 -7.72
CA ALA A 115 -19.07 59.52 -6.86
C ALA A 115 -19.77 60.81 -6.37
N THR A 116 -20.76 61.32 -7.10
CA THR A 116 -21.55 62.51 -6.68
C THR A 116 -22.71 62.23 -5.74
N VAL A 117 -23.11 60.96 -5.54
CA VAL A 117 -24.28 60.60 -4.71
C VAL A 117 -23.88 59.99 -3.36
N LEU A 118 -22.81 59.21 -3.32
CA LEU A 118 -22.30 58.60 -2.09
C LEU A 118 -20.99 59.29 -1.67
N GLY A 119 -21.12 60.40 -0.96
CA GLY A 119 -19.98 61.12 -0.37
C GLY A 119 -19.13 60.19 0.50
N GLU A 120 -17.81 60.36 0.42
CA GLU A 120 -16.78 59.38 0.82
C GLU A 120 -16.97 58.80 2.23
N SER A 121 -17.43 59.63 3.18
CA SER A 121 -17.72 59.23 4.57
C SER A 121 -18.79 58.14 4.68
N ALA A 122 -19.81 58.14 3.82
CA ALA A 122 -20.89 57.15 3.87
C ALA A 122 -20.42 55.77 3.38
N LEU A 123 -19.59 55.74 2.33
CA LEU A 123 -18.97 54.51 1.85
C LEU A 123 -17.99 53.96 2.90
N LEU A 124 -17.20 54.84 3.52
CA LEU A 124 -16.27 54.47 4.59
C LEU A 124 -17.00 53.89 5.81
N PHE A 125 -18.09 54.52 6.28
CA PHE A 125 -18.90 54.00 7.39
C PHE A 125 -19.61 52.68 7.04
N ALA A 126 -20.08 52.51 5.79
CA ALA A 126 -20.65 51.25 5.33
C ALA A 126 -19.61 50.13 5.31
N MET A 127 -18.40 50.40 4.79
CA MET A 127 -17.29 49.43 4.78
C MET A 127 -16.81 49.10 6.19
N VAL A 128 -16.65 50.09 7.09
CA VAL A 128 -16.29 49.85 8.49
C VAL A 128 -17.36 49.04 9.21
N SER A 129 -18.65 49.36 9.03
CA SER A 129 -19.76 48.59 9.62
C SER A 129 -19.82 47.15 9.09
N TYR A 130 -19.54 46.95 7.79
CA TYR A 130 -19.45 45.63 7.17
C TYR A 130 -18.26 44.83 7.71
N ILE A 131 -17.06 45.43 7.76
CA ILE A 131 -15.84 44.82 8.29
C ILE A 131 -15.99 44.47 9.78
N VAL A 132 -16.59 45.34 10.59
CA VAL A 132 -16.84 45.08 12.03
C VAL A 132 -17.92 44.02 12.26
N THR A 133 -18.86 43.80 11.33
CA THR A 133 -19.92 42.77 11.46
C THR A 133 -19.60 41.44 10.76
N ILE A 134 -18.58 41.36 9.91
CA ILE A 134 -18.08 40.10 9.33
C ILE A 134 -17.69 39.10 10.42
N PRO A 135 -16.84 39.42 11.43
CA PRO A 135 -16.45 38.46 12.47
C PRO A 135 -17.65 37.89 13.22
N ILE A 136 -18.62 38.74 13.57
CA ILE A 136 -19.82 38.35 14.32
C ILE A 136 -20.70 37.40 13.49
N ARG A 137 -20.89 37.68 12.19
CA ARG A 137 -21.68 36.83 11.29
C ARG A 137 -20.97 35.52 10.92
N GLN A 138 -19.63 35.53 10.85
CA GLN A 138 -18.84 34.30 10.72
C GLN A 138 -18.95 33.45 11.98
N GLN A 139 -18.71 34.02 13.17
CA GLN A 139 -18.86 33.32 14.44
C GLN A 139 -20.26 32.71 14.61
N GLN A 140 -21.33 33.45 14.33
CA GLN A 140 -22.70 32.91 14.41
C GLN A 140 -22.97 31.77 13.42
N ARG A 141 -22.32 31.76 12.25
CA ARG A 141 -22.41 30.64 11.29
C ARG A 141 -21.57 29.44 11.72
N VAL A 142 -20.37 29.66 12.24
CA VAL A 142 -19.50 28.60 12.79
C VAL A 142 -20.13 27.98 14.04
N GLN A 143 -20.70 28.77 14.95
CA GLN A 143 -21.49 28.27 16.08
C GLN A 143 -22.69 27.47 15.62
N LYS A 144 -23.48 27.95 14.65
CA LYS A 144 -24.64 27.20 14.16
C LYS A 144 -24.26 25.91 13.40
N ALA A 145 -23.12 25.89 12.71
CA ALA A 145 -22.57 24.68 12.12
C ALA A 145 -22.08 23.70 13.21
N ARG A 146 -21.42 24.19 14.27
CA ARG A 146 -20.99 23.40 15.42
C ARG A 146 -22.19 22.83 16.19
N GLU A 147 -23.26 23.60 16.40
CA GLU A 147 -24.53 23.15 16.98
C GLU A 147 -25.18 22.03 16.16
N ILE A 148 -25.18 22.14 14.82
CA ILE A 148 -25.71 21.10 13.93
C ILE A 148 -24.85 19.82 13.98
N LEU A 149 -23.52 19.95 13.94
CA LEU A 149 -22.60 18.81 14.00
C LEU A 149 -22.62 18.10 15.37
N LEU A 150 -22.74 18.85 16.47
CA LEU A 150 -22.91 18.32 17.83
C LEU A 150 -24.27 17.65 18.07
N GLN A 151 -25.25 17.85 17.17
CA GLN A 151 -26.58 17.23 17.23
C GLN A 151 -26.72 16.00 16.32
N SER A 152 -25.69 15.60 15.57
CA SER A 152 -25.79 14.60 14.49
C SER A 152 -24.79 13.44 14.59
N SER A 153 -24.29 13.10 15.78
CA SER A 153 -23.04 12.34 15.94
C SER A 153 -23.12 11.10 16.85
N ASP A 154 -23.22 9.92 16.24
CA ASP A 154 -22.66 8.65 16.76
C ASP A 154 -21.22 8.42 16.23
N ARG A 155 -20.48 9.51 15.95
CA ARG A 155 -19.08 9.50 15.51
C ARG A 155 -18.34 10.71 16.07
N GLU A 156 -17.17 10.48 16.67
CA GLU A 156 -16.36 11.53 17.29
C GLU A 156 -15.84 12.55 16.27
N TYR A 157 -16.35 13.77 16.33
CA TYR A 157 -15.67 14.97 15.83
C TYR A 157 -15.12 15.74 17.03
N ASP A 158 -13.84 15.54 17.33
CA ASP A 158 -13.19 16.22 18.46
C ASP A 158 -13.17 17.74 18.27
N ASP A 159 -13.59 18.46 19.32
CA ASP A 159 -13.53 19.90 19.43
C ASP A 159 -12.09 20.44 19.28
N SER A 160 -11.07 19.63 19.56
CA SER A 160 -9.66 19.96 19.26
C SER A 160 -9.44 20.23 17.76
N ARG A 161 -10.10 19.52 16.85
CA ARG A 161 -9.99 19.75 15.40
C ARG A 161 -10.63 21.08 14.98
N ILE A 162 -11.79 21.40 15.53
CA ILE A 162 -12.48 22.68 15.28
C ILE A 162 -11.64 23.83 15.86
N THR A 163 -11.10 23.65 17.06
CA THR A 163 -10.20 24.61 17.71
C THR A 163 -8.93 24.84 16.88
N ALA A 164 -8.33 23.77 16.33
CA ALA A 164 -7.17 23.86 15.46
C ALA A 164 -7.43 24.70 14.21
N LEU A 165 -8.49 24.40 13.46
CA LEU A 165 -8.81 25.11 12.22
C LEU A 165 -9.10 26.60 12.46
N ASN A 166 -9.86 26.93 13.50
CA ASN A 166 -10.10 28.33 13.88
C ASN A 166 -8.82 29.10 14.29
N ALA A 167 -7.86 28.42 14.90
CA ALA A 167 -6.58 29.02 15.29
C ALA A 167 -5.58 29.11 14.13
N LEU A 168 -5.62 28.17 13.17
CA LEU A 168 -4.88 28.24 11.90
C LEU A 168 -5.36 29.43 11.06
N ASP A 169 -6.67 29.58 10.87
CA ASP A 169 -7.30 30.72 10.17
C ASP A 169 -6.92 32.08 10.79
N ALA A 170 -6.62 32.12 12.09
CA ALA A 170 -6.28 33.33 12.82
C ALA A 170 -4.80 33.77 12.68
N GLN A 171 -3.89 32.91 12.22
CA GLN A 171 -2.45 33.14 12.42
C GLN A 171 -1.88 34.40 11.77
N CYS A 172 -2.41 34.85 10.63
CA CYS A 172 -1.91 36.07 9.99
C CYS A 172 -2.05 37.32 10.89
N ALA A 173 -2.99 37.30 11.84
CA ALA A 173 -3.18 38.34 12.85
C ALA A 173 -2.14 38.33 14.01
N GLY A 174 -1.31 37.30 14.12
CA GLY A 174 -0.14 37.25 15.01
C GLY A 174 -0.44 36.86 16.46
N ASN A 175 -0.84 35.61 16.69
CA ASN A 175 -1.01 35.04 18.04
C ASN A 175 -0.75 33.51 18.04
N PRO A 176 0.52 33.06 18.01
CA PRO A 176 0.89 31.64 18.04
C PRO A 176 0.75 31.05 19.46
N GLY A 177 0.72 29.72 19.57
CA GLY A 177 0.24 29.01 20.75
C GLY A 177 -1.05 28.19 20.50
N LEU A 178 -1.17 27.63 19.29
CA LEU A 178 -2.23 26.69 18.90
C LEU A 178 -2.24 25.48 19.83
N VAL A 179 -3.30 25.29 20.63
CA VAL A 179 -3.51 24.08 21.46
C VAL A 179 -4.57 23.21 20.79
N ALA A 180 -4.13 22.08 20.24
CA ALA A 180 -4.99 21.08 19.62
C ALA A 180 -4.36 19.67 19.69
N PRO A 181 -4.24 19.08 20.90
CA PRO A 181 -3.79 17.71 21.05
C PRO A 181 -4.75 16.73 20.33
N ASN A 182 -4.23 15.61 19.83
CA ASN A 182 -4.96 14.55 19.13
C ASN A 182 -5.79 14.98 17.89
N ALA A 183 -5.69 16.23 17.45
CA ALA A 183 -6.50 16.74 16.36
C ALA A 183 -6.16 16.07 15.01
N HIS A 184 -7.18 15.48 14.36
CA HIS A 184 -7.02 14.87 13.05
C HIS A 184 -7.08 15.92 11.93
N LEU A 185 -5.92 16.23 11.34
CA LEU A 185 -5.64 17.29 10.37
C LEU A 185 -4.86 16.75 9.16
N ALA A 186 -5.05 15.47 8.81
CA ALA A 186 -4.33 14.83 7.72
C ALA A 186 -4.61 15.52 6.37
N ASN A 187 -3.58 15.60 5.52
CA ASN A 187 -3.56 16.33 4.25
C ASN A 187 -3.77 17.86 4.38
N LEU A 188 -3.42 18.45 5.53
CA LEU A 188 -3.48 19.91 5.70
C LEU A 188 -2.50 20.63 4.76
N GLU A 189 -3.01 21.29 3.74
CA GLU A 189 -2.25 22.21 2.89
C GLU A 189 -2.34 23.63 3.46
N ILE A 190 -1.18 24.25 3.77
CA ILE A 190 -1.12 25.63 4.26
C ILE A 190 -0.44 26.53 3.25
N LEU A 191 -1.15 27.59 2.83
CA LEU A 191 -0.58 28.70 2.07
C LEU A 191 -0.08 29.79 3.04
N GLY A 192 1.14 30.30 2.82
CA GLY A 192 1.77 31.29 3.69
C GLY A 192 1.00 32.62 3.80
N CYS A 193 1.15 33.32 4.92
CA CYS A 193 0.45 34.57 5.16
C CYS A 193 0.99 35.72 4.28
N HIS A 194 0.08 36.51 3.71
CA HIS A 194 0.41 37.81 3.13
C HIS A 194 0.44 38.90 4.21
N ARG A 195 1.54 39.64 4.33
CA ARG A 195 1.61 40.87 5.15
C ARG A 195 2.02 42.10 4.33
N TRP A 196 1.61 43.27 4.84
CA TRP A 196 1.98 44.59 4.33
C TRP A 196 3.05 45.23 5.22
N SER A 197 4.22 45.52 4.66
CA SER A 197 5.32 46.16 5.39
C SER A 197 5.36 47.67 5.12
N LEU A 198 4.83 48.47 6.07
CA LEU A 198 4.89 49.93 6.01
C LEU A 198 6.31 50.52 6.19
N ARG A 199 7.33 49.69 6.45
CA ARG A 199 8.72 50.17 6.61
C ARG A 199 9.40 50.56 5.28
N ASN A 200 8.90 50.07 4.14
CA ASN A 200 9.54 50.25 2.83
C ASN A 200 8.74 51.14 1.87
N LEU A 201 8.00 52.14 2.37
CA LEU A 201 7.09 53.02 1.61
C LEU A 201 7.66 53.73 0.36
N PHE A 202 8.98 53.70 0.15
CA PHE A 202 9.68 54.36 -0.96
C PHE A 202 10.52 53.42 -1.83
N ASN A 203 10.42 52.10 -1.67
CA ASN A 203 11.20 51.12 -2.45
C ASN A 203 10.27 50.19 -3.24
N GLN A 204 10.34 50.23 -4.57
CA GLN A 204 9.27 49.74 -5.45
C GLN A 204 9.02 48.21 -5.39
N ASP A 205 10.03 47.43 -4.98
CA ASP A 205 9.97 45.96 -5.01
C ASP A 205 9.37 45.29 -3.75
N SER A 206 8.80 46.04 -2.79
CA SER A 206 8.46 45.46 -1.46
C SER A 206 7.09 45.85 -0.87
N PHE A 207 6.03 45.75 -1.68
CA PHE A 207 4.64 45.96 -1.23
C PHE A 207 3.94 44.73 -0.61
N ARG A 208 4.53 43.52 -0.70
CA ARG A 208 3.98 42.28 -0.11
C ARG A 208 5.12 41.39 0.39
N SER A 209 5.12 41.05 1.68
CA SER A 209 5.86 39.89 2.17
C SER A 209 4.96 38.65 2.11
N TRP A 210 5.51 37.55 1.61
CA TRP A 210 5.06 36.22 2.00
C TRP A 210 5.80 35.87 3.29
N GLU A 211 5.07 35.56 4.35
CA GLU A 211 5.62 35.11 5.62
C GLU A 211 5.18 33.66 5.86
N PRO A 212 6.09 32.75 6.31
CA PRO A 212 5.72 31.37 6.60
C PRO A 212 4.72 31.25 7.76
N MET A 213 4.14 30.06 7.92
CA MET A 213 3.07 29.81 8.89
C MET A 213 3.57 29.91 10.35
N ASP A 214 2.90 30.75 11.12
CA ASP A 214 3.13 31.12 12.54
C ASP A 214 2.81 30.03 13.58
N LEU A 215 3.43 28.85 13.53
CA LEU A 215 3.11 27.70 14.39
C LEU A 215 4.00 27.53 15.64
N SER A 216 4.84 28.51 16.00
CA SER A 216 5.75 28.38 17.15
C SER A 216 5.02 28.22 18.49
N TYR A 217 5.66 27.50 19.41
CA TYR A 217 5.16 27.19 20.75
C TYR A 217 3.74 26.60 20.80
N SER A 218 3.29 25.96 19.71
CA SER A 218 2.01 25.23 19.64
C SER A 218 2.05 23.93 20.43
N VAL A 219 0.90 23.45 20.89
CA VAL A 219 0.70 22.13 21.51
C VAL A 219 -0.16 21.27 20.60
N LEU A 220 0.49 20.41 19.82
CA LEU A 220 -0.09 19.49 18.83
C LEU A 220 0.21 18.02 19.19
N THR A 221 0.39 17.74 20.48
CA THR A 221 0.66 16.41 21.03
C THR A 221 -0.36 15.39 20.51
N GLY A 222 0.08 14.33 19.83
CA GLY A 222 -0.79 13.29 19.26
C GLY A 222 -1.60 13.70 18.03
N ALA A 223 -1.50 14.94 17.53
CA ALA A 223 -2.23 15.37 16.34
C ALA A 223 -1.79 14.58 15.09
N ASN A 224 -2.69 14.42 14.13
CA ASN A 224 -2.39 13.72 12.88
C ASN A 224 -2.35 14.72 11.72
N LEU A 225 -1.16 15.03 11.26
CA LEU A 225 -0.80 15.89 10.12
C LEU A 225 -0.14 15.07 8.99
N SER A 226 -0.50 13.78 8.83
CA SER A 226 0.06 12.97 7.75
C SER A 226 -0.21 13.62 6.38
N ASN A 227 0.76 13.54 5.48
CA ASN A 227 0.73 14.14 4.13
C ASN A 227 0.57 15.68 4.09
N ALA A 228 0.62 16.38 5.24
CA ALA A 228 0.46 17.83 5.31
C ALA A 228 1.58 18.59 4.57
N GLN A 229 1.24 19.76 4.01
CA GLN A 229 2.19 20.67 3.37
C GLN A 229 2.51 21.81 4.33
N LEU A 230 3.69 21.70 4.96
CA LEU A 230 4.20 22.56 6.05
C LEU A 230 5.57 23.16 5.69
N SER A 231 5.89 23.23 4.39
CA SER A 231 7.16 23.75 3.88
C SER A 231 7.45 25.16 4.39
N GLY A 232 8.63 25.37 4.97
CA GLY A 232 9.09 26.64 5.51
C GLY A 232 8.40 27.11 6.79
N ALA A 233 7.42 26.36 7.33
CA ALA A 233 6.65 26.78 8.51
C ALA A 233 7.54 26.94 9.76
N ASN A 234 7.08 27.77 10.70
CA ASN A 234 7.75 27.95 11.97
C ASN A 234 7.08 27.11 13.06
N LEU A 235 7.74 26.07 13.54
CA LEU A 235 7.31 25.19 14.64
C LEU A 235 8.29 25.26 15.84
N GLU A 236 9.08 26.33 15.93
CA GLU A 236 10.05 26.55 17.00
C GLU A 236 9.44 26.41 18.40
N GLY A 237 10.06 25.59 19.25
CA GLY A 237 9.64 25.36 20.63
C GLY A 237 8.29 24.67 20.82
N SER A 238 7.67 24.13 19.77
CA SER A 238 6.35 23.48 19.84
C SER A 238 6.39 22.10 20.51
N ASP A 239 5.30 21.74 21.21
CA ASP A 239 5.06 20.40 21.74
C ASP A 239 4.30 19.57 20.71
N LEU A 240 5.04 18.71 20.03
CA LEU A 240 4.65 17.83 18.93
C LEU A 240 4.82 16.35 19.33
N ARG A 241 4.77 16.02 20.62
CA ARG A 241 4.98 14.65 21.12
C ARG A 241 3.94 13.69 20.57
N GLY A 242 4.34 12.53 20.06
CA GLY A 242 3.43 11.54 19.46
C GLY A 242 2.69 12.03 18.21
N ILE A 243 3.07 13.16 17.61
CA ILE A 243 2.42 13.69 16.40
C ILE A 243 2.64 12.72 15.23
N ASN A 244 1.62 12.53 14.39
CA ASN A 244 1.79 11.85 13.10
C ASN A 244 2.04 12.89 12.00
N LEU A 245 3.20 12.81 11.37
CA LEU A 245 3.69 13.58 10.23
C LEU A 245 4.12 12.63 9.09
N ASN A 246 3.59 11.41 9.04
CA ASN A 246 3.85 10.42 7.99
C ASN A 246 3.66 11.06 6.61
N LYS A 247 4.64 10.92 5.72
CA LYS A 247 4.63 11.44 4.34
C LYS A 247 4.43 12.97 4.23
N ALA A 248 4.60 13.74 5.32
CA ALA A 248 4.44 15.20 5.32
C ALA A 248 5.61 15.95 4.67
N ASN A 249 5.33 17.11 4.08
CA ASN A 249 6.34 18.00 3.51
C ASN A 249 6.70 19.11 4.51
N LEU A 250 7.85 18.93 5.16
CA LEU A 250 8.46 19.81 6.17
C LEU A 250 9.75 20.45 5.64
N SER A 251 9.90 20.57 4.31
CA SER A 251 11.13 21.11 3.71
C SER A 251 11.35 22.57 4.10
N GLY A 252 12.54 22.87 4.63
CA GLY A 252 12.91 24.18 5.18
C GLY A 252 12.18 24.60 6.47
N VAL A 253 11.49 23.69 7.17
CA VAL A 253 10.78 24.01 8.42
C VAL A 253 11.74 24.44 9.53
N ASN A 254 11.32 25.38 10.39
CA ASN A 254 12.00 25.65 11.66
C ASN A 254 11.37 24.80 12.77
N LEU A 255 12.11 23.85 13.32
CA LEU A 255 11.75 22.96 14.43
C LEU A 255 12.70 23.14 15.63
N ARG A 256 13.45 24.26 15.70
CA ARG A 256 14.43 24.52 16.75
C ARG A 256 13.80 24.37 18.13
N GLY A 257 14.42 23.58 19.01
CA GLY A 257 13.92 23.30 20.35
C GLY A 257 12.53 22.64 20.46
N ALA A 258 11.93 22.18 19.36
CA ALA A 258 10.63 21.51 19.37
C ALA A 258 10.73 20.12 20.02
N ASN A 259 9.64 19.68 20.66
CA ASN A 259 9.55 18.36 21.28
C ASN A 259 8.72 17.41 20.41
N LEU A 260 9.39 16.43 19.80
CA LEU A 260 8.90 15.41 18.89
C LEU A 260 9.09 14.00 19.48
N THR A 261 9.17 13.84 20.82
CA THR A 261 9.27 12.52 21.45
C THR A 261 8.10 11.63 21.01
N ASP A 262 8.39 10.38 20.65
CA ASP A 262 7.43 9.39 20.13
C ASP A 262 6.71 9.78 18.81
N ALA A 263 7.15 10.84 18.11
CA ALA A 263 6.53 11.29 16.85
C ALA A 263 6.75 10.31 15.69
N ASP A 264 5.77 10.20 14.79
CA ASP A 264 5.89 9.46 13.53
C ASP A 264 6.13 10.41 12.35
N LEU A 265 7.37 10.49 11.89
CA LEU A 265 7.79 11.30 10.74
C LEU A 265 8.07 10.42 9.51
N SER A 266 7.64 9.16 9.49
CA SER A 266 8.01 8.20 8.43
C SER A 266 7.71 8.71 7.01
N ARG A 267 8.70 8.63 6.13
CA ARG A 267 8.73 9.17 4.76
C ARG A 267 8.45 10.68 4.64
N ALA A 268 8.60 11.46 5.71
CA ALA A 268 8.51 12.91 5.63
C ALA A 268 9.73 13.53 4.91
N ASN A 269 9.50 14.67 4.24
CA ASN A 269 10.54 15.48 3.62
C ASN A 269 10.95 16.62 4.57
N LEU A 270 12.14 16.52 5.15
CA LEU A 270 12.80 17.48 6.05
C LEU A 270 14.01 18.17 5.38
N VAL A 271 14.12 18.17 4.04
CA VAL A 271 15.27 18.77 3.33
C VAL A 271 15.44 20.24 3.71
N ASN A 272 16.67 20.62 4.11
CA ASN A 272 17.03 21.94 4.66
C ASN A 272 16.30 22.38 5.95
N ALA A 273 15.62 21.48 6.68
CA ALA A 273 14.98 21.83 7.95
C ALA A 273 16.00 22.20 9.05
N ASP A 274 15.62 23.08 9.98
CA ASP A 274 16.43 23.41 11.16
C ASP A 274 15.79 22.83 12.42
N LEU A 275 16.42 21.80 13.01
CA LEU A 275 15.96 21.10 14.21
C LEU A 275 16.88 21.39 15.41
N GLU A 276 17.66 22.48 15.41
CA GLU A 276 18.68 22.71 16.46
C GLU A 276 18.10 22.59 17.89
N GLY A 277 18.63 21.65 18.67
CA GLY A 277 18.21 21.40 20.05
C GLY A 277 16.81 20.78 20.23
N ALA A 278 16.18 20.29 19.16
CA ALA A 278 14.92 19.54 19.25
C ALA A 278 15.09 18.19 19.96
N VAL A 279 13.97 17.55 20.31
CA VAL A 279 13.93 16.23 20.96
C VAL A 279 13.09 15.27 20.10
N LEU A 280 13.73 14.35 19.39
CA LEU A 280 13.13 13.30 18.57
C LEU A 280 13.36 11.90 19.19
N ASP A 281 13.39 11.83 20.52
CA ASP A 281 13.58 10.56 21.24
C ASP A 281 12.43 9.58 20.91
N ASN A 282 12.78 8.32 20.65
CA ASN A 282 11.91 7.24 20.14
C ASN A 282 11.21 7.50 18.79
N ALA A 283 11.41 8.66 18.14
CA ALA A 283 10.65 9.04 16.95
C ALA A 283 10.88 8.08 15.76
N ASN A 284 9.83 7.83 14.97
CA ASN A 284 9.93 7.08 13.72
C ASN A 284 10.40 8.02 12.60
N LEU A 285 11.54 7.70 12.00
CA LEU A 285 12.21 8.42 10.92
C LEU A 285 12.40 7.50 9.69
N TYR A 286 11.67 6.38 9.62
CA TYR A 286 11.75 5.42 8.52
C TYR A 286 11.59 6.12 7.17
N GLY A 287 12.54 5.97 6.23
CA GLY A 287 12.46 6.54 4.88
C GLY A 287 12.41 8.08 4.81
N VAL A 288 12.73 8.80 5.89
CA VAL A 288 12.76 10.28 5.90
C VAL A 288 13.81 10.82 4.95
N THR A 289 13.48 11.88 4.20
CA THR A 289 14.45 12.63 3.39
C THR A 289 14.78 13.96 4.05
N ALA A 290 15.95 14.05 4.70
CA ALA A 290 16.41 15.19 5.49
C ALA A 290 17.82 15.67 5.07
N SER A 291 18.14 15.57 3.78
CA SER A 291 19.39 16.08 3.21
C SER A 291 19.62 17.56 3.58
N GLN A 292 20.86 17.90 3.96
CA GLN A 292 21.29 19.23 4.42
C GLN A 292 20.56 19.80 5.67
N ALA A 293 19.72 19.02 6.36
CA ALA A 293 19.05 19.49 7.57
C ALA A 293 20.00 19.65 8.78
N ASN A 294 19.63 20.53 9.71
CA ASN A 294 20.42 20.88 10.89
C ASN A 294 19.90 20.20 12.16
N PHE A 295 20.50 19.05 12.50
CA PHE A 295 20.27 18.30 13.74
C PHE A 295 21.27 18.67 14.85
N ALA A 296 21.83 19.88 14.85
CA ALA A 296 22.81 20.29 15.86
C ALA A 296 22.20 20.23 17.27
N LYS A 297 22.90 19.62 18.23
CA LYS A 297 22.48 19.44 19.64
C LYS A 297 21.14 18.69 19.83
N THR A 298 20.60 18.08 18.78
CA THR A 298 19.29 17.41 18.79
C THR A 298 19.37 16.09 19.56
N SER A 299 18.33 15.74 20.31
CA SER A 299 18.20 14.41 20.90
C SER A 299 17.44 13.49 19.93
N LEU A 300 17.93 12.28 19.73
CA LEU A 300 17.46 11.26 18.78
C LEU A 300 17.54 9.87 19.45
N VAL A 301 17.38 9.81 20.77
CA VAL A 301 17.66 8.59 21.55
C VAL A 301 16.62 7.52 21.24
N ASN A 302 17.07 6.31 20.88
CA ASN A 302 16.23 5.23 20.33
C ASN A 302 15.44 5.55 19.02
N ALA A 303 15.73 6.66 18.31
CA ALA A 303 14.99 7.03 17.10
C ALA A 303 15.17 5.99 15.97
N LYS A 304 14.10 5.70 15.21
CA LYS A 304 14.07 4.67 14.16
C LYS A 304 14.23 5.26 12.77
N ALA A 305 15.46 5.47 12.34
CA ALA A 305 15.85 6.09 11.06
C ALA A 305 16.26 5.06 9.98
N LEU A 306 15.56 3.92 9.90
CA LEU A 306 15.79 2.89 8.88
C LEU A 306 15.50 3.43 7.47
N TRP A 307 16.36 3.13 6.47
CA TRP A 307 16.23 3.61 5.07
C TRP A 307 16.14 5.14 4.87
N SER A 308 16.61 5.94 5.83
CA SER A 308 16.53 7.40 5.76
C SER A 308 17.67 8.05 4.97
N HIS A 309 17.46 9.27 4.47
CA HIS A 309 18.40 10.03 3.64
C HIS A 309 18.79 11.34 4.34
N PHE A 310 20.07 11.49 4.67
CA PHE A 310 20.64 12.55 5.52
C PHE A 310 21.92 13.17 4.89
N GLU A 311 21.98 13.26 3.56
CA GLU A 311 23.17 13.70 2.83
C GLU A 311 23.62 15.10 3.27
N GLY A 312 24.83 15.21 3.80
CA GLY A 312 25.38 16.48 4.29
C GLY A 312 24.67 17.06 5.52
N ALA A 313 23.79 16.32 6.19
CA ALA A 313 23.10 16.78 7.40
C ALA A 313 24.09 17.09 8.54
N ASN A 314 23.79 18.11 9.35
CA ASN A 314 24.63 18.56 10.45
C ASN A 314 24.15 17.99 11.79
N PHE A 315 24.83 16.98 12.33
CA PHE A 315 24.52 16.41 13.64
C PHE A 315 25.35 17.02 14.78
N TYR A 316 26.07 18.14 14.61
CA TYR A 316 26.99 18.69 15.61
C TYR A 316 26.46 18.64 17.07
N ARG A 317 27.11 17.83 17.94
CA ARG A 317 26.70 17.59 19.35
C ARG A 317 25.32 16.95 19.59
N ALA A 318 24.72 16.31 18.58
CA ALA A 318 23.50 15.54 18.75
C ALA A 318 23.70 14.28 19.63
N SER A 319 22.60 13.74 20.16
CA SER A 319 22.56 12.49 20.93
C SER A 319 21.75 11.43 20.19
N LEU A 320 22.43 10.59 19.41
CA LEU A 320 21.87 9.49 18.62
C LEU A 320 22.00 8.15 19.37
N LYS A 321 22.11 8.18 20.71
CA LYS A 321 22.28 6.99 21.54
C LYS A 321 21.18 5.97 21.28
N LYS A 322 21.54 4.71 21.00
CA LYS A 322 20.60 3.63 20.62
C LYS A 322 19.73 3.88 19.39
N ALA A 323 19.98 4.95 18.63
CA ALA A 323 19.23 5.21 17.40
C ALA A 323 19.54 4.14 16.35
N ASN A 324 18.56 3.83 15.51
CA ASN A 324 18.66 2.85 14.45
C ASN A 324 18.68 3.57 13.09
N PHE A 325 19.87 3.88 12.59
CA PHE A 325 20.13 4.42 11.25
C PHE A 325 20.46 3.31 10.24
N ASN A 326 20.02 2.07 10.44
CA ASN A 326 20.35 0.98 9.51
C ASN A 326 19.90 1.34 8.08
N ARG A 327 20.73 0.98 7.08
CA ARG A 327 20.52 1.32 5.66
C ARG A 327 20.46 2.82 5.31
N ALA A 328 20.67 3.74 6.27
CA ALA A 328 20.56 5.17 5.99
C ALA A 328 21.71 5.71 5.10
N SER A 329 21.36 6.63 4.22
CA SER A 329 22.31 7.47 3.48
C SER A 329 22.75 8.63 4.37
N LEU A 330 24.04 8.67 4.74
CA LEU A 330 24.63 9.60 5.70
C LEU A 330 25.95 10.21 5.18
N ASN A 331 26.15 10.16 3.86
CA ASN A 331 27.37 10.64 3.24
C ASN A 331 27.53 12.16 3.42
N ASN A 332 28.78 12.60 3.59
CA ASN A 332 29.15 13.98 3.93
C ASN A 332 28.61 14.54 5.28
N ALA A 333 27.89 13.78 6.11
CA ALA A 333 27.26 14.28 7.34
C ALA A 333 28.26 14.70 8.44
N ASP A 334 27.90 15.70 9.25
CA ASP A 334 28.75 16.25 10.31
C ASP A 334 28.47 15.64 11.68
N PHE A 335 29.19 14.58 12.02
CA PHE A 335 29.13 13.93 13.33
C PHE A 335 30.05 14.58 14.39
N TYR A 336 30.47 15.84 14.24
CA TYR A 336 31.41 16.47 15.19
C TYR A 336 30.84 16.46 16.62
N LYS A 337 31.47 15.67 17.51
CA LYS A 337 31.07 15.45 18.92
C LYS A 337 29.66 14.91 19.13
N VAL A 338 29.14 14.09 18.22
CA VAL A 338 27.89 13.33 18.42
C VAL A 338 28.07 12.19 19.43
N ASN A 339 27.04 11.90 20.23
CA ASN A 339 26.95 10.62 20.94
C ASN A 339 26.24 9.56 20.08
N LEU A 340 26.94 8.48 19.71
CA LEU A 340 26.44 7.30 18.99
C LEU A 340 26.51 6.02 19.86
N GLU A 341 26.60 6.14 21.19
CA GLU A 341 26.63 5.00 22.09
C GLU A 341 25.49 4.01 21.81
N ASP A 342 25.81 2.72 21.71
CA ASP A 342 24.87 1.63 21.41
C ASP A 342 24.04 1.81 20.09
N ALA A 343 24.37 2.77 19.22
CA ALA A 343 23.59 3.08 18.01
C ALA A 343 23.83 2.06 16.88
N SER A 344 22.79 1.76 16.09
CA SER A 344 22.88 0.86 14.94
C SER A 344 23.01 1.68 13.64
N LEU A 345 24.09 1.47 12.90
CA LEU A 345 24.41 2.12 11.61
C LEU A 345 24.78 1.05 10.57
N ARG A 346 24.18 -0.14 10.66
CA ARG A 346 24.44 -1.27 9.78
C ARG A 346 24.10 -0.92 8.35
N PHE A 347 25.01 -1.27 7.44
CA PHE A 347 24.85 -1.05 5.99
C PHE A 347 24.57 0.43 5.58
N THR A 348 24.87 1.40 6.43
CA THR A 348 24.80 2.84 6.09
C THR A 348 25.77 3.21 4.98
N ASP A 349 25.44 4.22 4.18
CA ASP A 349 26.45 4.93 3.40
C ASP A 349 27.03 6.08 4.21
N LEU A 350 28.29 5.96 4.61
CA LEU A 350 29.03 7.01 5.32
C LEU A 350 30.11 7.64 4.45
N GLN A 351 30.14 7.41 3.13
CA GLN A 351 31.18 7.92 2.22
C GLN A 351 31.26 9.47 2.16
N GLY A 352 32.26 10.00 1.45
CA GLY A 352 32.44 11.44 1.32
C GLY A 352 33.00 12.09 2.58
N ARG A 353 32.69 13.37 2.76
CA ARG A 353 33.31 14.25 3.79
C ARG A 353 32.70 14.10 5.19
N THR A 354 32.31 12.89 5.56
CA THR A 354 31.63 12.55 6.82
C THR A 354 32.58 12.65 8.02
N ARG A 355 32.18 13.32 9.11
CA ARG A 355 33.11 13.82 10.14
C ARG A 355 32.82 13.36 11.58
N PHE A 356 33.39 12.23 11.99
CA PHE A 356 33.28 11.67 13.35
C PHE A 356 34.25 12.26 14.39
N LEU A 357 34.78 13.48 14.20
CA LEU A 357 35.83 14.01 15.08
C LEU A 357 35.31 14.20 16.53
N GLY A 358 35.85 13.41 17.46
CA GLY A 358 35.41 13.42 18.86
C GLY A 358 33.98 12.93 19.09
N ALA A 359 33.36 12.24 18.12
CA ALA A 359 32.10 11.53 18.35
C ALA A 359 32.30 10.35 19.30
N GLN A 360 31.37 10.06 20.20
CA GLN A 360 31.43 8.93 21.13
C GLN A 360 30.83 7.70 20.45
N LEU A 361 31.61 6.64 20.25
CA LEU A 361 31.22 5.47 19.44
C LEU A 361 31.08 4.17 20.24
N GLY A 362 31.07 4.22 21.57
CA GLY A 362 31.08 3.04 22.43
C GLY A 362 29.89 2.11 22.16
N GLY A 363 30.15 0.88 21.71
CA GLY A 363 29.11 -0.11 21.40
C GLY A 363 28.33 0.13 20.09
N ALA A 364 28.64 1.17 19.31
CA ALA A 364 27.95 1.45 18.06
C ALA A 364 28.20 0.34 17.02
N ASP A 365 27.14 -0.09 16.31
CA ASP A 365 27.20 -1.17 15.32
C ASP A 365 27.29 -0.62 13.89
N PHE A 366 28.47 -0.79 13.30
CA PHE A 366 28.81 -0.39 11.94
C PHE A 366 28.94 -1.61 10.99
N TRP A 367 28.28 -2.73 11.30
CA TRP A 367 28.35 -3.93 10.47
C TRP A 367 27.82 -3.66 9.05
N GLY A 368 28.70 -3.83 8.05
CA GLY A 368 28.37 -3.64 6.64
C GLY A 368 28.32 -2.19 6.17
N ALA A 369 28.51 -1.20 7.07
CA ALA A 369 28.57 0.22 6.70
C ALA A 369 29.66 0.49 5.65
N GLN A 370 29.39 1.43 4.74
CA GLN A 370 30.28 1.84 3.66
C GLN A 370 31.12 3.05 4.09
N TRP A 371 32.39 3.10 3.68
CA TRP A 371 33.35 4.11 4.11
C TRP A 371 34.24 4.52 2.96
N GLU A 372 34.54 5.82 2.83
CA GLU A 372 35.59 6.28 1.92
C GLU A 372 36.99 5.96 2.49
N ASN A 373 37.17 6.07 3.81
CA ASN A 373 38.50 5.97 4.42
C ASN A 373 38.46 5.47 5.88
N ILE A 374 39.41 4.58 6.22
CA ILE A 374 39.63 4.05 7.58
C ILE A 374 39.86 5.15 8.64
N PHE A 375 40.41 6.30 8.26
CA PHE A 375 40.63 7.44 9.17
C PHE A 375 39.35 8.16 9.60
N GLN A 376 38.21 7.86 8.98
CA GLN A 376 36.93 8.48 9.28
C GLN A 376 36.44 8.11 10.68
N ILE A 377 36.28 6.82 10.97
CA ILE A 377 35.83 6.31 12.27
C ILE A 377 36.90 6.49 13.36
N LYS A 378 38.19 6.36 13.02
CA LYS A 378 39.32 6.43 13.97
C LYS A 378 39.59 7.83 14.56
N ARG A 379 38.74 8.81 14.24
CA ARG A 379 38.71 10.15 14.85
C ARG A 379 37.64 10.28 15.94
N GLY A 380 36.78 9.29 16.13
CA GLY A 380 35.87 9.17 17.26
C GLY A 380 36.60 8.74 18.54
N GLN A 381 35.94 9.00 19.67
CA GLN A 381 36.23 8.41 20.97
C GLN A 381 35.68 6.98 21.01
N ASP A 382 36.42 6.08 21.66
CA ASP A 382 36.03 4.69 21.92
C ASP A 382 35.69 3.86 20.67
N TRP A 383 36.20 4.25 19.50
CA TRP A 383 35.97 3.55 18.22
C TRP A 383 36.39 2.07 18.26
N GLN A 384 37.30 1.69 19.16
CA GLN A 384 37.76 0.32 19.35
C GLN A 384 36.71 -0.62 19.97
N SER A 385 35.65 -0.11 20.58
CA SER A 385 34.53 -0.90 21.13
C SER A 385 33.27 -0.87 20.24
N THR A 386 33.40 -0.42 18.98
CA THR A 386 32.36 -0.55 17.97
C THR A 386 32.25 -1.98 17.45
N ILE A 387 31.04 -2.40 17.07
CA ILE A 387 30.81 -3.64 16.34
C ILE A 387 31.11 -3.37 14.86
N LEU A 388 32.02 -4.15 14.28
CA LEU A 388 32.60 -3.88 12.95
C LEU A 388 32.63 -5.15 12.10
N ALA A 389 32.38 -4.98 10.80
CA ALA A 389 32.34 -6.12 9.87
C ALA A 389 33.70 -6.86 9.78
N PRO A 390 33.70 -8.20 9.59
CA PRO A 390 34.94 -8.96 9.45
C PRO A 390 35.81 -8.44 8.31
N LYS A 391 37.08 -8.14 8.66
CA LYS A 391 38.10 -7.59 7.75
C LYS A 391 37.75 -6.21 7.15
N TRP A 392 36.88 -5.41 7.79
CA TRP A 392 36.44 -4.09 7.30
C TRP A 392 37.60 -3.18 6.85
N GLU A 393 38.67 -3.05 7.63
CA GLU A 393 39.84 -2.22 7.27
C GLU A 393 40.40 -2.57 5.89
N LYS A 394 40.47 -3.87 5.57
CA LYS A 394 40.93 -4.36 4.27
C LYS A 394 39.90 -4.14 3.17
N LYS A 395 38.60 -4.24 3.45
CA LYS A 395 37.53 -3.95 2.48
C LYS A 395 37.61 -2.49 2.01
N VAL A 396 37.68 -1.56 2.99
CA VAL A 396 37.81 -0.11 2.74
C VAL A 396 39.10 0.22 1.98
N THR A 397 40.25 -0.28 2.46
CA THR A 397 41.57 -0.02 1.81
C THR A 397 41.65 -0.53 0.36
N LEU A 398 40.85 -1.53 -0.01
CA LEU A 398 40.82 -2.10 -1.37
C LEU A 398 39.63 -1.61 -2.24
N GLY A 399 38.76 -0.72 -1.73
CA GLY A 399 37.55 -0.32 -2.44
C GLY A 399 36.60 -1.49 -2.75
N MET A 400 36.66 -2.56 -1.96
CA MET A 400 35.92 -3.79 -2.22
C MET A 400 34.57 -3.80 -1.50
N LEU A 401 33.50 -3.54 -2.25
CA LEU A 401 32.14 -3.93 -1.88
C LEU A 401 32.15 -5.41 -1.45
N ALA A 402 31.46 -5.70 -0.33
CA ALA A 402 31.32 -7.06 0.16
C ALA A 402 30.51 -7.93 -0.83
N ALA A 403 30.66 -9.25 -0.73
CA ALA A 403 29.66 -10.14 -1.29
C ALA A 403 28.37 -10.02 -0.45
N LEU A 404 27.23 -9.87 -1.12
CA LEU A 404 25.91 -9.84 -0.51
C LEU A 404 25.50 -11.28 -0.16
N ARG A 405 24.88 -11.50 1.00
CA ARG A 405 24.45 -12.82 1.45
C ARG A 405 22.94 -12.83 1.62
N ILE A 406 22.27 -13.57 0.73
CA ILE A 406 20.81 -13.59 0.62
C ILE A 406 20.34 -14.98 1.04
N GLY A 407 19.53 -15.05 2.09
CA GLY A 407 18.95 -16.29 2.58
C GLY A 407 17.60 -16.59 1.97
N LEU A 408 17.32 -17.87 1.72
CA LEU A 408 15.98 -18.42 1.54
C LEU A 408 15.59 -19.21 2.77
N ILE A 409 14.50 -18.84 3.44
CA ILE A 409 13.88 -19.70 4.45
C ILE A 409 13.04 -20.76 3.73
N LYS A 410 13.26 -22.03 4.08
CA LYS A 410 12.60 -23.19 3.49
C LYS A 410 11.89 -24.01 4.57
N PRO A 411 10.70 -24.58 4.30
CA PRO A 411 10.12 -25.60 5.16
C PRO A 411 11.00 -26.87 5.15
N ARG A 412 10.85 -27.71 6.18
CA ARG A 412 11.46 -29.05 6.23
C ARG A 412 11.00 -29.97 5.10
N GLU A 413 9.74 -29.82 4.69
CA GLU A 413 9.19 -30.54 3.55
C GLU A 413 9.87 -30.12 2.26
N LYS A 414 10.29 -31.10 1.45
CA LYS A 414 11.09 -30.87 0.23
C LYS A 414 10.24 -30.45 -0.96
N SER A 415 9.44 -29.40 -0.79
CA SER A 415 8.58 -28.79 -1.81
C SER A 415 9.34 -28.50 -3.12
N SER A 416 8.66 -28.72 -4.25
CA SER A 416 9.05 -28.30 -5.60
C SER A 416 9.27 -26.79 -5.68
N LEU A 417 8.31 -26.02 -5.17
CA LEU A 417 8.26 -24.56 -5.22
C LEU A 417 9.50 -23.91 -4.59
N PHE A 418 9.91 -24.35 -3.40
CA PHE A 418 11.09 -23.81 -2.73
C PHE A 418 12.42 -24.17 -3.42
N LYS A 419 12.49 -25.31 -4.11
CA LYS A 419 13.63 -25.65 -4.99
C LYS A 419 13.64 -24.74 -6.23
N ALA A 420 12.47 -24.44 -6.79
CA ALA A 420 12.31 -23.51 -7.90
C ALA A 420 12.72 -22.08 -7.50
N TYR A 421 12.30 -21.60 -6.32
CA TYR A 421 12.80 -20.34 -5.76
C TYR A 421 14.33 -20.36 -5.63
N GLU A 422 14.91 -21.35 -4.95
CA GLU A 422 16.38 -21.42 -4.75
C GLU A 422 17.14 -21.45 -6.09
N LEU A 423 16.62 -22.14 -7.11
CA LEU A 423 17.13 -22.11 -8.49
C LEU A 423 17.05 -20.71 -9.11
N GLY A 424 15.92 -20.02 -8.99
CA GLY A 424 15.74 -18.66 -9.47
C GLY A 424 16.73 -17.68 -8.83
N MET A 425 16.88 -17.76 -7.51
CA MET A 425 17.84 -16.96 -6.75
C MET A 425 19.29 -17.22 -7.21
N ARG A 426 19.64 -18.50 -7.42
CA ARG A 426 20.98 -18.89 -7.92
C ARG A 426 21.24 -18.46 -9.37
N ARG A 427 20.20 -18.28 -10.20
CA ARG A 427 20.31 -17.71 -11.55
C ARG A 427 20.50 -16.18 -11.55
N ALA A 428 19.92 -15.46 -10.59
CA ALA A 428 20.13 -14.02 -10.40
C ALA A 428 21.49 -13.70 -9.75
N ALA A 429 22.02 -14.63 -8.96
CA ALA A 429 23.30 -14.48 -8.27
C ALA A 429 24.51 -14.38 -9.23
N ASN A 430 25.35 -13.39 -8.99
CA ASN A 430 26.64 -13.22 -9.64
C ASN A 430 27.79 -13.51 -8.65
N ARG A 431 29.06 -13.43 -9.08
CA ARG A 431 30.25 -13.73 -8.25
C ARG A 431 30.46 -12.83 -7.00
N ARG A 432 29.52 -11.96 -6.65
CA ARG A 432 29.46 -11.19 -5.40
C ARG A 432 28.11 -11.32 -4.68
N VAL A 433 27.38 -12.40 -4.92
CA VAL A 433 26.11 -12.72 -4.24
C VAL A 433 26.12 -14.19 -3.85
N ASP A 434 26.14 -14.46 -2.55
CA ASP A 434 26.10 -15.81 -1.98
C ASP A 434 24.65 -16.15 -1.61
N ILE A 435 24.09 -17.21 -2.21
CA ILE A 435 22.73 -17.70 -1.91
C ILE A 435 22.77 -18.84 -0.89
N TRP A 436 22.16 -18.60 0.27
CA TRP A 436 22.13 -19.51 1.42
C TRP A 436 20.72 -20.07 1.60
N GLY A 437 20.58 -21.40 1.71
CA GLY A 437 19.30 -22.03 2.06
C GLY A 437 19.25 -22.35 3.55
N PHE A 438 18.20 -21.93 4.25
CA PHE A 438 17.98 -22.19 5.66
C PHE A 438 16.75 -23.08 5.84
N ASP A 439 16.95 -24.31 6.33
CA ASP A 439 15.87 -25.25 6.60
C ASP A 439 15.25 -24.95 7.98
N SER A 440 14.03 -24.41 8.00
CA SER A 440 13.31 -23.98 9.21
C SER A 440 12.59 -25.15 9.89
N GLN A 441 12.31 -25.02 11.18
CA GLN A 441 11.22 -25.81 11.80
C GLN A 441 9.87 -25.28 11.33
N GLU A 442 8.82 -26.10 11.37
CA GLU A 442 7.48 -25.67 10.95
C GLU A 442 6.89 -24.58 11.87
N GLY A 443 6.11 -23.69 11.28
CA GLY A 443 5.39 -22.63 11.98
C GLY A 443 6.27 -21.44 12.39
N VAL A 444 5.57 -20.38 12.83
CA VAL A 444 6.12 -19.07 13.20
C VAL A 444 7.31 -19.15 14.17
N ALA A 445 7.28 -20.07 15.14
CA ALA A 445 8.36 -20.22 16.13
C ALA A 445 9.66 -20.77 15.52
N GLY A 446 9.56 -21.65 14.52
CA GLY A 446 10.70 -22.13 13.74
C GLY A 446 11.29 -21.03 12.87
N GLU A 447 10.42 -20.33 12.14
CA GLU A 447 10.78 -19.22 11.27
C GLU A 447 11.49 -18.09 12.04
N ALA A 448 10.97 -17.71 13.21
CA ALA A 448 11.59 -16.72 14.09
C ALA A 448 13.00 -17.13 14.56
N ALA A 449 13.21 -18.40 14.89
CA ALA A 449 14.53 -18.91 15.27
C ALA A 449 15.51 -18.94 14.08
N THR A 450 15.02 -19.21 12.87
CA THR A 450 15.82 -19.10 11.63
C THR A 450 16.16 -17.64 11.31
N ILE A 451 15.23 -16.71 11.49
CA ILE A 451 15.47 -15.27 11.34
C ILE A 451 16.55 -14.79 12.32
N ASP A 452 16.49 -15.22 13.59
CA ASP A 452 17.51 -14.89 14.59
C ASP A 452 18.90 -15.43 14.18
N GLN A 453 18.97 -16.67 13.69
CA GLN A 453 20.20 -17.23 13.13
C GLN A 453 20.73 -16.42 11.93
N MET A 454 19.85 -15.94 11.06
CA MET A 454 20.23 -15.08 9.93
C MET A 454 20.76 -13.71 10.38
N ILE A 455 20.20 -13.13 11.46
CA ILE A 455 20.68 -11.89 12.08
C ILE A 455 22.06 -12.10 12.72
N GLU A 456 22.29 -13.21 13.44
CA GLU A 456 23.58 -13.55 14.06
C GLU A 456 24.68 -13.79 13.00
N LEU A 457 24.34 -14.43 11.88
CA LEU A 457 25.24 -14.58 10.73
C LEU A 457 25.43 -13.25 9.97
N GLY A 458 24.60 -12.24 10.25
CA GLY A 458 24.61 -10.91 9.63
C GLY A 458 24.19 -10.90 8.17
N MET A 459 23.25 -11.77 7.78
CA MET A 459 22.71 -11.85 6.42
C MET A 459 22.25 -10.47 5.91
N ASP A 460 22.43 -10.22 4.62
CA ASP A 460 22.11 -8.94 4.00
C ASP A 460 20.62 -8.87 3.65
N ALA A 461 20.02 -9.99 3.21
CA ALA A 461 18.60 -10.10 2.93
C ALA A 461 18.03 -11.50 3.28
N VAL A 462 16.70 -11.54 3.43
CA VAL A 462 15.89 -12.76 3.52
C VAL A 462 14.78 -12.72 2.46
N ILE A 463 14.63 -13.84 1.76
CA ILE A 463 13.45 -14.18 0.95
C ILE A 463 12.75 -15.31 1.69
N LEU A 464 11.44 -15.19 1.91
CA LEU A 464 10.63 -16.23 2.55
C LEU A 464 9.18 -16.20 2.09
N ARG A 465 8.48 -17.31 2.27
CA ARG A 465 7.02 -17.30 2.45
C ARG A 465 6.75 -17.31 3.96
N PRO A 466 6.10 -16.29 4.55
CA PRO A 466 5.67 -16.34 5.94
C PRO A 466 4.83 -17.59 6.24
N ASN A 467 5.11 -18.26 7.35
CA ASN A 467 4.30 -19.39 7.82
C ASN A 467 2.89 -18.94 8.23
N ASP A 468 2.77 -17.72 8.77
CA ASP A 468 1.51 -17.01 9.02
C ASP A 468 1.78 -15.50 8.85
N PRO A 469 1.11 -14.79 7.92
CA PRO A 469 1.38 -13.37 7.66
C PRO A 469 1.29 -12.45 8.88
N VAL A 470 0.45 -12.78 9.87
CA VAL A 470 0.24 -11.97 11.09
C VAL A 470 1.17 -12.46 12.20
N GLY A 471 1.28 -13.77 12.38
CA GLY A 471 2.14 -14.40 13.38
C GLY A 471 3.63 -14.15 13.14
N SER A 472 4.08 -14.09 11.89
CA SER A 472 5.47 -13.81 11.51
C SER A 472 5.89 -12.35 11.74
N LEU A 473 4.96 -11.40 11.86
CA LEU A 473 5.25 -9.97 11.97
C LEU A 473 6.28 -9.57 13.05
N PRO A 474 6.30 -10.16 14.27
CA PRO A 474 7.30 -9.80 15.28
C PRO A 474 8.72 -10.19 14.87
N ALA A 475 8.88 -11.33 14.18
CA ALA A 475 10.18 -11.78 13.69
C ALA A 475 10.64 -10.97 12.47
N LEU A 476 9.71 -10.66 11.55
CA LEU A 476 10.01 -9.81 10.40
C LEU A 476 10.33 -8.36 10.82
N LYS A 477 9.62 -7.80 11.80
CA LYS A 477 9.98 -6.50 12.41
C LYS A 477 11.37 -6.52 13.04
N LYS A 478 11.73 -7.59 13.77
CA LYS A 478 13.08 -7.79 14.33
C LYS A 478 14.17 -7.86 13.25
N ALA A 479 13.90 -8.52 12.12
CA ALA A 479 14.81 -8.57 10.97
C ALA A 479 14.98 -7.20 10.28
N SER A 480 13.87 -6.48 10.05
CA SER A 480 13.87 -5.12 9.49
C SER A 480 14.68 -4.17 10.38
N GLU A 481 14.42 -4.16 11.69
CA GLU A 481 15.19 -3.38 12.67
C GLU A 481 16.67 -3.77 12.71
N ALA A 482 17.01 -5.05 12.54
CA ALA A 482 18.38 -5.55 12.45
C ALA A 482 19.10 -5.23 11.11
N GLY A 483 18.42 -4.59 10.16
CA GLY A 483 18.96 -4.12 8.88
C GLY A 483 18.90 -5.13 7.73
N LEU A 484 18.16 -6.23 7.86
CA LEU A 484 17.93 -7.18 6.77
C LEU A 484 16.93 -6.59 5.76
N VAL A 485 17.22 -6.73 4.46
CA VAL A 485 16.20 -6.56 3.41
C VAL A 485 15.26 -7.77 3.46
N ILE A 486 13.94 -7.53 3.52
CA ILE A 486 12.92 -8.58 3.55
C ILE A 486 12.09 -8.53 2.26
N ILE A 487 11.94 -9.67 1.61
CA ILE A 487 10.99 -9.89 0.52
C ILE A 487 10.14 -11.11 0.84
N THR A 488 8.82 -10.97 0.74
CA THR A 488 7.90 -12.10 0.82
C THR A 488 7.62 -12.69 -0.56
N VAL A 489 7.32 -13.99 -0.60
CA VAL A 489 6.83 -14.69 -1.80
C VAL A 489 5.64 -15.56 -1.44
N ASP A 490 4.67 -15.73 -2.37
CA ASP A 490 3.54 -16.70 -2.26
C ASP A 490 2.59 -16.49 -1.05
N SER A 491 2.78 -15.39 -0.33
CA SER A 491 2.00 -14.98 0.83
C SER A 491 2.43 -13.55 1.21
N CYS A 492 1.73 -12.55 0.67
CA CYS A 492 2.01 -11.15 0.94
C CYS A 492 1.53 -10.71 2.34
N LEU A 493 2.16 -9.66 2.88
CA LEU A 493 1.69 -8.98 4.08
C LEU A 493 0.67 -7.90 3.69
N GLU A 494 -0.30 -7.60 4.56
CA GLU A 494 -1.16 -6.42 4.38
C GLU A 494 -0.31 -5.15 4.22
N ARG A 495 -0.62 -4.35 3.20
CA ARG A 495 0.21 -3.24 2.72
C ARG A 495 0.63 -2.27 3.84
N GLU A 496 -0.31 -1.92 4.71
CA GLU A 496 -0.11 -1.03 5.86
C GLU A 496 0.97 -1.52 6.81
N VAL A 497 1.12 -2.84 6.95
CA VAL A 497 2.15 -3.48 7.79
C VAL A 497 3.42 -3.78 6.98
N ALA A 498 3.26 -4.11 5.70
CA ALA A 498 4.35 -4.37 4.78
C ALA A 498 5.23 -3.12 4.59
N GLU A 499 4.63 -1.92 4.51
CA GLU A 499 5.31 -0.64 4.30
C GLU A 499 6.35 -0.28 5.40
N ASP A 500 6.33 -0.93 6.58
CA ASP A 500 7.32 -0.80 7.66
C ASP A 500 8.42 -1.90 7.65
N VAL A 501 8.19 -3.01 6.94
CA VAL A 501 8.83 -4.31 7.22
C VAL A 501 9.48 -4.94 5.98
N ALA A 502 8.79 -4.94 4.84
CA ALA A 502 9.22 -5.61 3.61
C ALA A 502 9.41 -4.60 2.47
N ILE A 503 10.35 -4.87 1.57
CA ILE A 503 10.63 -4.00 0.41
C ILE A 503 9.81 -4.39 -0.83
N ALA A 504 9.30 -5.63 -0.86
CA ALA A 504 8.47 -6.15 -1.94
C ALA A 504 7.77 -7.46 -1.53
N CYS A 505 6.71 -7.80 -2.27
CA CYS A 505 6.16 -9.15 -2.34
C CYS A 505 6.16 -9.64 -3.81
N PHE A 506 6.46 -10.91 -4.06
CA PHE A 506 6.29 -11.56 -5.37
C PHE A 506 5.34 -12.75 -5.25
N ASP A 507 4.16 -12.63 -5.84
CA ASP A 507 3.06 -13.59 -5.68
C ASP A 507 2.45 -13.98 -7.03
N THR A 508 1.59 -14.98 -7.05
CA THR A 508 0.91 -15.48 -8.27
C THR A 508 -0.60 -15.40 -8.10
N ASP A 509 -1.29 -14.92 -9.14
CA ASP A 509 -2.75 -14.75 -9.12
C ASP A 509 -3.46 -16.12 -9.04
N SER A 510 -3.86 -16.48 -7.82
CA SER A 510 -4.45 -17.77 -7.47
C SER A 510 -5.86 -17.96 -8.02
N GLU A 511 -6.66 -16.89 -8.11
CA GLU A 511 -7.98 -16.96 -8.76
C GLU A 511 -7.81 -17.18 -10.26
N LYS A 512 -6.91 -16.44 -10.91
CA LYS A 512 -6.60 -16.62 -12.34
C LYS A 512 -6.00 -17.99 -12.64
N MET A 513 -5.17 -18.55 -11.75
CA MET A 513 -4.65 -19.92 -11.88
C MET A 513 -5.78 -20.97 -11.87
N GLY A 514 -6.72 -20.86 -10.93
CA GLY A 514 -7.92 -21.71 -10.93
C GLY A 514 -8.78 -21.52 -12.20
N TYR A 515 -8.94 -20.28 -12.64
CA TYR A 515 -9.74 -19.95 -13.82
C TYR A 515 -9.12 -20.48 -15.11
N ASP A 516 -7.82 -20.29 -15.35
CA ASP A 516 -7.15 -20.79 -16.54
C ASP A 516 -7.08 -22.34 -16.56
N SER A 517 -6.94 -22.97 -15.39
CA SER A 517 -7.14 -24.42 -15.19
C SER A 517 -8.52 -24.86 -15.67
N GLY A 518 -9.59 -24.22 -15.19
CA GLY A 518 -10.96 -24.51 -15.61
C GLY A 518 -11.24 -24.21 -17.09
N ILE A 519 -10.61 -23.19 -17.67
CA ILE A 519 -10.70 -22.86 -19.10
C ILE A 519 -9.99 -23.90 -19.97
N TYR A 520 -8.97 -24.60 -19.48
CA TYR A 520 -8.41 -25.76 -20.18
C TYR A 520 -9.28 -27.01 -20.00
N LEU A 521 -9.66 -27.32 -18.76
CA LEU A 521 -10.51 -28.47 -18.40
C LEU A 521 -11.82 -28.48 -19.21
N THR A 522 -12.53 -27.35 -19.28
CA THR A 522 -13.77 -27.20 -20.06
C THR A 522 -13.57 -27.47 -21.56
N LYS A 523 -12.46 -27.03 -22.18
CA LYS A 523 -12.12 -27.35 -23.58
C LYS A 523 -11.80 -28.83 -23.76
N TRP A 524 -11.05 -29.43 -22.83
CA TRP A 524 -10.71 -30.86 -22.85
C TRP A 524 -11.98 -31.71 -22.77
N VAL A 525 -12.93 -31.35 -21.92
CA VAL A 525 -14.23 -32.03 -21.79
C VAL A 525 -15.07 -31.92 -23.07
N GLN A 526 -15.06 -30.76 -23.75
CA GLN A 526 -15.70 -30.59 -25.07
C GLN A 526 -15.03 -31.44 -26.17
N LYS A 527 -13.72 -31.69 -26.07
CA LYS A 527 -12.92 -32.53 -27.00
C LYS A 527 -13.14 -34.03 -26.76
N ASN A 528 -13.22 -34.46 -25.50
CA ASN A 528 -13.05 -35.87 -25.11
C ASN A 528 -14.30 -36.55 -24.51
N ILE A 529 -15.10 -35.85 -23.69
CA ILE A 529 -16.29 -36.42 -23.03
C ILE A 529 -17.57 -36.14 -23.83
N VAL A 530 -17.85 -34.88 -24.15
CA VAL A 530 -19.11 -34.46 -24.80
C VAL A 530 -19.42 -35.20 -26.12
N PRO A 531 -18.43 -35.56 -26.98
CA PRO A 531 -18.70 -36.36 -28.18
C PRO A 531 -19.07 -37.83 -27.92
N ARG A 532 -18.83 -38.34 -26.70
CA ARG A 532 -19.14 -39.72 -26.26
C ARG A 532 -20.47 -39.83 -25.51
N GLN A 533 -20.97 -38.72 -24.94
CA GLN A 533 -22.23 -38.69 -24.18
C GLN A 533 -23.45 -39.07 -25.04
N THR A 534 -24.41 -39.78 -24.43
CA THR A 534 -25.65 -40.17 -25.12
C THR A 534 -26.67 -39.03 -25.16
N SER A 535 -26.56 -38.08 -24.24
CA SER A 535 -27.42 -36.90 -24.14
C SER A 535 -26.59 -35.65 -23.85
N LYS A 536 -26.85 -34.55 -24.57
CA LYS A 536 -26.23 -33.23 -24.29
C LYS A 536 -26.67 -32.58 -22.98
N ALA A 537 -27.58 -33.21 -22.23
CA ALA A 537 -28.03 -32.78 -20.91
C ALA A 537 -27.49 -33.69 -19.78
N GLU A 538 -26.62 -34.64 -20.11
CA GLU A 538 -25.94 -35.52 -19.16
C GLU A 538 -24.85 -34.72 -18.43
N PRO A 539 -24.87 -34.62 -17.08
CA PRO A 539 -23.91 -33.81 -16.34
C PRO A 539 -22.52 -34.45 -16.36
N ILE A 540 -21.49 -33.63 -16.54
CA ILE A 540 -20.10 -34.05 -16.35
C ILE A 540 -19.85 -34.19 -14.85
N HIS A 541 -19.35 -35.36 -14.46
CA HIS A 541 -19.11 -35.72 -13.06
C HIS A 541 -17.68 -35.43 -12.64
N ILE A 542 -17.55 -34.55 -11.64
CA ILE A 542 -16.27 -34.09 -11.09
C ILE A 542 -16.22 -34.38 -9.58
N ALA A 543 -15.03 -34.64 -9.04
CA ALA A 543 -14.76 -34.54 -7.62
C ALA A 543 -13.60 -33.59 -7.34
N LEU A 544 -13.68 -32.91 -6.20
CA LEU A 544 -12.71 -31.89 -5.79
C LEU A 544 -11.77 -32.47 -4.74
N VAL A 545 -10.47 -32.36 -4.99
CA VAL A 545 -9.40 -32.73 -4.04
C VAL A 545 -8.74 -31.42 -3.62
N ASP A 546 -8.81 -31.06 -2.36
CA ASP A 546 -8.33 -29.75 -1.88
C ASP A 546 -7.47 -29.91 -0.62
N GLY A 547 -6.51 -29.00 -0.41
CA GLY A 547 -5.81 -28.87 0.86
C GLY A 547 -6.46 -27.87 1.82
N ALA A 548 -7.32 -26.97 1.31
CA ALA A 548 -8.06 -26.02 2.12
C ALA A 548 -9.23 -26.69 2.86
N VAL A 549 -9.46 -26.30 4.12
CA VAL A 549 -10.57 -26.82 4.94
C VAL A 549 -11.88 -26.11 4.58
N TYR A 550 -12.45 -26.49 3.44
CA TYR A 550 -13.84 -26.24 3.03
C TYR A 550 -14.34 -24.78 2.98
N ASP A 551 -13.48 -23.76 3.12
CA ASP A 551 -13.90 -22.38 2.90
C ASP A 551 -14.09 -22.11 1.39
N ARG A 552 -15.27 -21.60 1.05
CA ARG A 552 -15.61 -21.17 -0.32
C ARG A 552 -14.78 -19.97 -0.76
N ASN A 553 -14.12 -19.27 0.17
CA ASN A 553 -13.24 -18.14 -0.14
C ASN A 553 -11.87 -18.56 -0.72
N TYR A 554 -11.59 -19.85 -0.93
CA TYR A 554 -10.32 -20.28 -1.52
C TYR A 554 -10.19 -19.83 -2.99
N PRO A 555 -9.19 -18.99 -3.36
CA PRO A 555 -9.18 -18.32 -4.66
C PRO A 555 -9.12 -19.27 -5.86
N TYR A 556 -8.31 -20.32 -5.77
CA TYR A 556 -8.20 -21.35 -6.80
C TYR A 556 -9.56 -22.01 -7.11
N LEU A 557 -10.36 -22.29 -6.08
CA LEU A 557 -11.68 -22.89 -6.21
C LEU A 557 -12.68 -21.91 -6.85
N GLN A 558 -12.65 -20.63 -6.47
CA GLN A 558 -13.44 -19.58 -7.12
C GLN A 558 -13.12 -19.47 -8.62
N GLY A 559 -11.84 -19.48 -8.97
CA GLY A 559 -11.36 -19.44 -10.35
C GLY A 559 -11.94 -20.56 -11.21
N ILE A 560 -11.78 -21.82 -10.79
CA ILE A 560 -12.30 -22.96 -11.57
C ILE A 560 -13.83 -22.93 -11.66
N LEU A 561 -14.54 -22.61 -10.57
CA LEU A 561 -16.01 -22.53 -10.58
C LEU A 561 -16.51 -21.45 -11.56
N ALA A 562 -15.88 -20.28 -11.58
CA ALA A 562 -16.19 -19.21 -12.53
C ALA A 562 -15.91 -19.60 -14.01
N ALA A 563 -14.88 -20.41 -14.27
CA ALA A 563 -14.61 -20.96 -15.59
C ALA A 563 -15.61 -22.07 -16.00
N ILE A 564 -16.00 -22.92 -15.04
CA ILE A 564 -16.99 -23.99 -15.18
C ILE A 564 -18.37 -23.40 -15.52
N ASP A 565 -18.88 -22.44 -14.75
CA ASP A 565 -20.17 -21.79 -14.99
C ASP A 565 -20.22 -21.11 -16.38
N LYS A 566 -19.11 -20.48 -16.78
CA LYS A 566 -18.96 -19.81 -18.07
C LYS A 566 -18.92 -20.76 -19.27
N SER A 567 -18.68 -22.06 -19.05
CA SER A 567 -18.60 -23.06 -20.14
C SER A 567 -19.94 -23.38 -20.80
N GLY A 568 -21.07 -23.15 -20.11
CA GLY A 568 -22.41 -23.52 -20.56
C GLY A 568 -22.67 -25.03 -20.61
N LEU A 569 -21.76 -25.85 -20.09
CA LEU A 569 -21.96 -27.29 -19.92
C LEU A 569 -22.71 -27.60 -18.62
N SER A 570 -23.29 -28.79 -18.50
CA SER A 570 -23.89 -29.26 -17.24
C SER A 570 -22.85 -29.96 -16.39
N TRP A 571 -22.69 -29.55 -15.13
CA TRP A 571 -21.71 -30.10 -14.19
C TRP A 571 -22.39 -30.56 -12.91
N LYS A 572 -21.81 -31.58 -12.27
CA LYS A 572 -22.24 -32.05 -10.96
C LYS A 572 -21.04 -32.56 -10.17
N THR A 573 -20.68 -31.84 -9.12
CA THR A 573 -19.72 -32.33 -8.13
C THR A 573 -20.32 -33.52 -7.39
N LEU A 574 -19.69 -34.69 -7.46
CA LEU A 574 -20.13 -35.90 -6.76
C LEU A 574 -19.55 -35.97 -5.34
N ALA A 575 -18.29 -35.56 -5.18
CA ALA A 575 -17.57 -35.64 -3.91
C ALA A 575 -16.56 -34.49 -3.77
N SER A 576 -16.08 -34.29 -2.53
CA SER A 576 -15.04 -33.33 -2.17
C SER A 576 -14.22 -33.91 -1.02
N VAL A 577 -12.91 -33.67 -0.96
CA VAL A 577 -12.02 -34.26 0.05
C VAL A 577 -10.86 -33.35 0.44
N GLY A 578 -10.53 -33.38 1.75
CA GLY A 578 -9.39 -32.66 2.33
C GLY A 578 -8.13 -33.52 2.41
N VAL A 579 -7.10 -33.10 1.68
CA VAL A 579 -5.77 -33.72 1.55
C VAL A 579 -4.73 -32.79 2.17
N THR A 580 -4.27 -33.15 3.37
CA THR A 580 -3.30 -32.38 4.19
C THR A 580 -1.93 -33.04 4.25
N ASP A 581 -1.82 -34.32 3.91
CA ASP A 581 -0.58 -35.10 3.86
C ASP A 581 -0.52 -35.87 2.52
N HIS A 582 0.66 -36.33 2.10
CA HIS A 582 0.81 -37.27 0.99
C HIS A 582 0.38 -38.70 1.35
N TYR A 583 0.16 -39.00 2.64
CA TYR A 583 -0.50 -40.23 3.07
C TYR A 583 -2.03 -40.23 2.88
N ASP A 584 -2.64 -39.12 2.45
CA ASP A 584 -4.09 -38.99 2.30
C ASP A 584 -4.66 -39.61 1.00
N THR A 585 -3.84 -40.29 0.19
CA THR A 585 -4.24 -40.95 -1.07
C THR A 585 -5.38 -41.95 -0.89
N ASP A 586 -5.42 -42.65 0.25
CA ASP A 586 -6.52 -43.55 0.61
C ASP A 586 -7.88 -42.84 0.64
N LYS A 587 -7.94 -41.55 1.05
CA LYS A 587 -9.19 -40.77 1.07
C LYS A 587 -9.73 -40.46 -0.34
N VAL A 588 -8.84 -40.37 -1.34
CA VAL A 588 -9.22 -40.15 -2.74
C VAL A 588 -9.67 -41.48 -3.36
N ILE A 589 -8.98 -42.57 -3.02
CA ILE A 589 -9.37 -43.95 -3.39
C ILE A 589 -10.79 -44.27 -2.87
N GLU A 590 -11.08 -44.02 -1.58
CA GLU A 590 -12.43 -44.21 -1.00
C GLU A 590 -13.53 -43.50 -1.79
N ILE A 591 -13.24 -42.33 -2.38
CA ILE A 591 -14.19 -41.56 -3.19
C ILE A 591 -14.35 -42.12 -4.61
N LEU A 592 -13.27 -42.56 -5.24
CA LEU A 592 -13.33 -43.22 -6.55
C LEU A 592 -14.09 -44.55 -6.46
N GLU A 593 -13.88 -45.33 -5.40
CA GLU A 593 -14.65 -46.57 -5.14
C GLU A 593 -16.13 -46.29 -4.81
N ALA A 594 -16.43 -45.23 -4.04
CA ALA A 594 -17.81 -44.88 -3.68
C ALA A 594 -18.61 -44.24 -4.82
N TYR A 595 -17.93 -43.59 -5.78
CA TYR A 595 -18.55 -42.86 -6.89
C TYR A 595 -17.87 -43.21 -8.23
N PRO A 596 -18.05 -44.45 -8.76
CA PRO A 596 -17.43 -44.89 -10.01
C PRO A 596 -17.91 -44.11 -11.26
N ASP A 597 -18.93 -43.26 -11.11
CA ASP A 597 -19.36 -42.34 -12.18
C ASP A 597 -18.48 -41.07 -12.28
N ILE A 598 -17.45 -40.89 -11.42
CA ILE A 598 -16.49 -39.77 -11.51
C ILE A 598 -15.68 -39.87 -12.81
N GLN A 599 -15.61 -38.78 -13.56
CA GLN A 599 -14.84 -38.69 -14.81
C GLN A 599 -13.61 -37.79 -14.67
N ILE A 600 -13.60 -36.92 -13.64
CA ILE A 600 -12.63 -35.85 -13.46
C ILE A 600 -12.31 -35.67 -11.98
N LEU A 601 -11.02 -35.62 -11.65
CA LEU A 601 -10.54 -35.04 -10.40
C LEU A 601 -9.94 -33.66 -10.68
N TRP A 602 -10.20 -32.69 -9.80
CA TRP A 602 -9.48 -31.41 -9.78
C TRP A 602 -8.79 -31.19 -8.44
N GLY A 603 -7.47 -30.97 -8.49
CA GLY A 603 -6.61 -30.68 -7.35
C GLY A 603 -6.43 -29.18 -7.10
N GLY A 604 -6.88 -28.70 -5.93
CA GLY A 604 -6.74 -27.29 -5.53
C GLY A 604 -5.33 -26.83 -5.18
N SER A 605 -4.39 -27.77 -4.99
CA SER A 605 -3.00 -27.47 -4.59
C SER A 605 -2.01 -28.50 -5.14
N ASN A 606 -0.71 -28.16 -5.12
CA ASN A 606 0.40 -29.07 -5.46
C ASN A 606 0.28 -30.47 -4.84
N LEU A 607 -0.12 -30.53 -3.57
CA LEU A 607 -0.28 -31.78 -2.85
C LEU A 607 -1.54 -32.53 -3.33
N ALA A 608 -2.68 -31.83 -3.38
CA ALA A 608 -3.96 -32.40 -3.79
C ALA A 608 -3.92 -32.95 -5.23
N THR A 609 -3.31 -32.25 -6.18
CA THR A 609 -3.18 -32.71 -7.57
C THR A 609 -2.29 -33.93 -7.68
N ARG A 610 -1.16 -33.97 -6.95
CA ARG A 610 -0.27 -35.15 -6.94
C ARG A 610 -0.98 -36.37 -6.35
N VAL A 611 -1.64 -36.21 -5.21
CA VAL A 611 -2.40 -37.28 -4.54
C VAL A 611 -3.58 -37.76 -5.41
N ALA A 612 -4.22 -36.87 -6.17
CA ALA A 612 -5.25 -37.23 -7.14
C ALA A 612 -4.70 -38.07 -8.31
N VAL A 613 -3.50 -37.76 -8.83
CA VAL A 613 -2.83 -38.59 -9.86
C VAL A 613 -2.47 -39.96 -9.27
N GLU A 614 -1.85 -40.00 -8.10
CA GLU A 614 -1.41 -41.24 -7.44
C GLU A 614 -2.60 -42.18 -7.13
N ALA A 615 -3.76 -41.66 -6.73
CA ALA A 615 -4.97 -42.46 -6.50
C ALA A 615 -5.50 -43.13 -7.79
N VAL A 616 -5.43 -42.43 -8.93
CA VAL A 616 -5.87 -42.96 -10.23
C VAL A 616 -4.87 -43.99 -10.77
N GLU A 617 -3.56 -43.75 -10.64
CA GLU A 617 -2.48 -44.69 -10.97
C GLU A 617 -2.53 -45.98 -10.10
N ILE A 618 -2.96 -45.88 -8.83
CA ILE A 618 -3.10 -47.04 -7.93
C ILE A 618 -4.30 -47.92 -8.30
N LEU A 619 -5.41 -47.33 -8.74
CA LEU A 619 -6.62 -48.06 -9.10
C LEU A 619 -6.62 -48.55 -10.57
N GLY A 620 -5.74 -48.03 -11.43
CA GLY A 620 -5.67 -48.39 -12.84
C GLY A 620 -6.83 -47.81 -13.66
N LEU A 621 -7.23 -46.56 -13.36
CA LEU A 621 -8.38 -45.87 -13.97
C LEU A 621 -7.93 -44.80 -14.99
N GLU A 622 -6.73 -44.90 -15.57
CA GLU A 622 -6.11 -43.83 -16.36
C GLU A 622 -6.84 -43.54 -17.69
N GLU A 623 -7.54 -44.52 -18.27
CA GLU A 623 -8.39 -44.31 -19.45
C GLU A 623 -9.77 -43.70 -19.12
N GLU A 624 -10.11 -43.62 -17.83
CA GLU A 624 -11.46 -43.38 -17.31
C GLU A 624 -11.59 -42.08 -16.50
N VAL A 625 -10.58 -41.75 -15.68
CA VAL A 625 -10.55 -40.58 -14.78
C VAL A 625 -9.41 -39.62 -15.16
N ALA A 626 -9.76 -38.42 -15.63
CA ALA A 626 -8.80 -37.38 -15.96
C ALA A 626 -8.49 -36.48 -14.75
N VAL A 627 -7.20 -36.15 -14.54
CA VAL A 627 -6.76 -35.30 -13.43
C VAL A 627 -6.27 -33.94 -13.93
N PHE A 628 -6.79 -32.89 -13.31
CA PHE A 628 -6.40 -31.49 -13.50
C PHE A 628 -6.06 -30.88 -12.15
N GLY A 629 -5.40 -29.73 -12.12
CA GLY A 629 -5.19 -29.01 -10.86
C GLY A 629 -4.01 -28.04 -10.86
N ILE A 630 -3.65 -27.60 -9.66
CA ILE A 630 -2.49 -26.76 -9.38
C ILE A 630 -1.30 -27.66 -9.06
N LEU A 631 -0.20 -27.51 -9.80
CA LEU A 631 0.96 -28.41 -9.71
C LEU A 631 2.20 -27.72 -10.30
N ASP A 632 3.30 -27.64 -9.56
CA ASP A 632 4.53 -27.03 -10.06
C ASP A 632 5.22 -27.92 -11.10
N LEU A 633 5.95 -27.29 -12.02
CA LEU A 633 6.76 -28.04 -12.97
C LEU A 633 7.97 -28.69 -12.27
N SER A 634 7.95 -30.01 -12.17
CA SER A 634 9.09 -30.85 -11.78
C SER A 634 9.41 -31.87 -12.88
N ARG A 635 10.59 -32.51 -12.84
CA ARG A 635 10.93 -33.58 -13.80
C ARG A 635 9.91 -34.71 -13.79
N GLU A 636 9.52 -35.17 -12.62
CA GLU A 636 8.53 -36.23 -12.40
C GLU A 636 7.15 -35.88 -12.96
N GLN A 637 6.63 -34.68 -12.64
CA GLN A 637 5.29 -34.29 -13.10
C GLN A 637 5.29 -33.95 -14.61
N ALA A 638 6.41 -33.47 -15.15
CA ALA A 638 6.58 -33.29 -16.58
C ALA A 638 6.72 -34.62 -17.34
N GLU A 639 7.40 -35.62 -16.76
CA GLU A 639 7.45 -36.97 -17.31
C GLU A 639 6.06 -37.60 -17.32
N ARG A 640 5.25 -37.43 -16.26
CA ARG A 640 3.82 -37.75 -16.24
C ARG A 640 3.01 -37.00 -17.32
N LEU A 641 3.10 -35.67 -17.40
CA LEU A 641 2.36 -34.86 -18.38
C LEU A 641 2.72 -35.19 -19.85
N LEU A 642 3.93 -35.68 -20.11
CA LEU A 642 4.38 -36.07 -21.45
C LEU A 642 4.04 -37.53 -21.81
N ASP A 643 3.55 -38.33 -20.87
CA ASP A 643 2.99 -39.65 -21.14
C ASP A 643 1.50 -39.53 -21.44
N SER A 644 1.10 -39.81 -22.68
CA SER A 644 -0.30 -39.76 -23.13
C SER A 644 -1.20 -40.83 -22.50
N SER A 645 -0.65 -41.75 -21.70
CA SER A 645 -1.40 -42.71 -20.88
C SER A 645 -1.49 -42.31 -19.40
N ASN A 646 -0.87 -41.21 -18.97
CA ASN A 646 -1.02 -40.71 -17.61
C ASN A 646 -2.34 -39.92 -17.46
N PRO A 647 -3.03 -40.00 -16.30
CA PRO A 647 -4.28 -39.26 -16.10
C PRO A 647 -4.07 -37.74 -15.99
N LEU A 648 -2.86 -37.24 -15.74
CA LEU A 648 -2.55 -35.81 -15.65
C LEU A 648 -2.69 -35.10 -17.01
N GLN A 649 -3.68 -34.22 -17.14
CA GLN A 649 -3.97 -33.50 -18.39
C GLN A 649 -3.30 -32.11 -18.49
N SER A 650 -3.00 -31.48 -17.34
CA SER A 650 -2.42 -30.13 -17.30
C SER A 650 -1.65 -29.84 -16.02
N ILE A 651 -0.60 -29.04 -16.14
CA ILE A 651 0.20 -28.44 -15.07
C ILE A 651 -0.10 -26.93 -15.02
N ILE A 652 -0.45 -26.40 -13.84
CA ILE A 652 -0.50 -24.97 -13.55
C ILE A 652 0.69 -24.64 -12.65
N ASP A 653 1.80 -24.27 -13.29
CA ASP A 653 3.10 -24.03 -12.68
C ASP A 653 3.20 -22.59 -12.16
N GLN A 654 3.39 -22.43 -10.85
CA GLN A 654 3.41 -21.14 -10.11
C GLN A 654 4.69 -20.30 -10.38
N SER A 655 5.36 -20.54 -11.51
CA SER A 655 6.49 -19.75 -12.00
C SER A 655 7.69 -19.59 -11.04
N GLY A 656 7.86 -20.45 -10.03
CA GLY A 656 8.80 -20.23 -8.92
C GLY A 656 10.25 -19.87 -9.29
N VAL A 657 10.78 -20.38 -10.41
CA VAL A 657 12.11 -20.00 -10.92
C VAL A 657 12.19 -18.53 -11.31
N GLN A 658 11.11 -17.95 -11.84
CA GLN A 658 10.99 -16.52 -12.13
C GLN A 658 10.78 -15.71 -10.85
N THR A 659 9.92 -16.17 -9.94
CA THR A 659 9.66 -15.53 -8.63
C THR A 659 10.95 -15.37 -7.81
N GLY A 660 11.70 -16.46 -7.60
CA GLY A 660 12.96 -16.43 -6.84
C GLY A 660 14.06 -15.62 -7.53
N LYS A 661 14.04 -15.56 -8.86
CA LYS A 661 14.94 -14.71 -9.65
C LYS A 661 14.61 -13.23 -9.45
N GLN A 662 13.38 -12.80 -9.71
CA GLN A 662 12.97 -11.40 -9.62
C GLN A 662 13.08 -10.86 -8.19
N ALA A 663 12.69 -11.65 -7.18
CA ALA A 663 12.91 -11.32 -5.78
C ALA A 663 14.39 -11.10 -5.46
N THR A 664 15.30 -11.94 -5.99
CA THR A 664 16.74 -11.74 -5.81
C THR A 664 17.29 -10.53 -6.58
N GLU A 665 16.79 -10.25 -7.79
CA GLU A 665 17.16 -9.06 -8.56
C GLU A 665 16.72 -7.78 -7.83
N ARG A 666 15.49 -7.74 -7.28
CA ARG A 666 14.99 -6.65 -6.42
C ARG A 666 15.84 -6.48 -5.15
N ALA A 667 16.15 -7.58 -4.45
CA ALA A 667 17.00 -7.55 -3.27
C ALA A 667 18.40 -7.03 -3.58
N ILE A 668 19.05 -7.51 -4.65
CA ILE A 668 20.37 -7.04 -5.08
C ILE A 668 20.35 -5.54 -5.39
N ALA A 669 19.32 -5.06 -6.09
CA ALA A 669 19.22 -3.65 -6.49
C ALA A 669 19.05 -2.73 -5.27
N VAL A 670 18.16 -3.05 -4.34
CA VAL A 670 18.02 -2.32 -3.06
C VAL A 670 19.30 -2.40 -2.21
N LEU A 671 19.90 -3.58 -2.07
CA LEU A 671 21.14 -3.79 -1.30
C LEU A 671 22.35 -3.00 -1.82
N ARG A 672 22.27 -2.48 -3.05
CA ARG A 672 23.32 -1.66 -3.69
C ARG A 672 22.96 -0.19 -3.82
N GLY A 673 21.75 0.22 -3.45
CA GLY A 673 21.24 1.56 -3.73
C GLY A 673 20.99 1.84 -5.22
N GLU A 674 20.76 0.79 -6.03
CA GLU A 674 20.33 0.95 -7.43
C GLU A 674 18.86 1.41 -7.51
N ILE A 675 18.07 1.15 -6.45
CA ILE A 675 16.69 1.60 -6.22
C ILE A 675 16.42 1.82 -4.71
N ALA A 676 15.36 2.56 -4.39
CA ALA A 676 14.87 2.78 -3.03
C ALA A 676 14.42 1.49 -2.32
N GLY A 677 14.68 1.38 -1.02
CA GLY A 677 14.27 0.25 -0.17
C GLY A 677 13.08 0.55 0.74
N GLU A 678 12.78 1.83 0.94
CA GLU A 678 11.73 2.36 1.79
C GLU A 678 10.32 2.30 1.17
N VAL A 679 10.18 1.77 -0.06
CA VAL A 679 8.89 1.63 -0.77
C VAL A 679 8.60 0.16 -1.02
N TYR A 680 7.55 -0.36 -0.37
CA TYR A 680 7.00 -1.68 -0.62
C TYR A 680 6.26 -1.74 -1.96
N GLU A 681 6.59 -2.73 -2.79
CA GLU A 681 5.95 -3.00 -4.08
C GLU A 681 5.45 -4.45 -4.18
N GLU A 682 4.23 -4.63 -4.69
CA GLU A 682 3.66 -5.94 -4.96
C GLU A 682 3.80 -6.27 -6.45
N HIS A 683 4.28 -7.49 -6.73
CA HIS A 683 4.59 -7.96 -8.07
C HIS A 683 3.86 -9.27 -8.34
N ILE A 684 2.85 -9.23 -9.21
CA ILE A 684 2.22 -10.46 -9.72
C ILE A 684 3.12 -11.09 -10.77
N VAL A 685 3.55 -12.31 -10.51
CA VAL A 685 4.30 -13.18 -11.43
C VAL A 685 3.29 -13.95 -12.28
N GLU A 686 3.51 -13.98 -13.60
CA GLU A 686 2.66 -14.74 -14.51
C GLU A 686 2.93 -16.26 -14.36
N HIS A 687 1.89 -17.02 -14.03
CA HIS A 687 1.94 -18.49 -13.94
C HIS A 687 2.03 -19.12 -15.35
N ARG A 688 2.28 -20.43 -15.43
CA ARG A 688 2.26 -21.17 -16.70
C ARG A 688 1.23 -22.31 -16.68
N LEU A 689 0.27 -22.26 -17.60
CA LEU A 689 -0.46 -23.46 -18.03
C LEU A 689 0.43 -24.24 -19.01
N LEU A 690 0.62 -25.53 -18.74
CA LEU A 690 1.32 -26.49 -19.60
C LEU A 690 0.42 -27.72 -19.77
N THR A 691 0.35 -28.26 -20.98
CA THR A 691 -0.54 -29.37 -21.35
C THR A 691 0.21 -30.48 -22.09
N GLN A 692 -0.42 -31.63 -22.31
CA GLN A 692 0.17 -32.73 -23.10
C GLN A 692 0.58 -32.29 -24.52
N ASP A 693 -0.16 -31.33 -25.12
CA ASP A 693 0.11 -30.78 -26.45
C ASP A 693 1.40 -29.89 -26.47
N ASP A 694 1.86 -29.35 -25.31
CA ASP A 694 2.97 -28.38 -25.20
C ASP A 694 4.37 -29.03 -25.10
N THR A 695 4.53 -30.19 -25.73
CA THR A 695 5.66 -31.12 -25.54
C THR A 695 7.05 -30.47 -25.58
N GLU A 696 7.33 -29.62 -26.57
CA GLU A 696 8.65 -28.98 -26.71
C GLU A 696 8.89 -27.85 -25.68
N GLN A 697 7.83 -27.16 -25.23
CA GLN A 697 7.93 -26.14 -24.18
C GLN A 697 8.24 -26.80 -22.83
N VAL A 698 7.55 -27.90 -22.50
CA VAL A 698 7.82 -28.70 -21.30
C VAL A 698 9.27 -29.22 -21.32
N ARG A 699 9.73 -29.77 -22.45
CA ARG A 699 11.12 -30.21 -22.63
C ARG A 699 12.14 -29.07 -22.51
N GLN A 700 11.86 -27.89 -23.05
CA GLN A 700 12.75 -26.73 -22.89
C GLN A 700 12.87 -26.33 -21.41
N LEU A 701 11.74 -26.17 -20.72
CA LEU A 701 11.71 -25.80 -19.30
C LEU A 701 12.41 -26.85 -18.42
N LEU A 702 12.27 -28.14 -18.73
CA LEU A 702 13.03 -29.22 -18.07
C LEU A 702 14.53 -29.16 -18.34
N ASN A 703 14.96 -28.85 -19.57
CA ASN A 703 16.38 -28.72 -19.90
C ASN A 703 17.00 -27.51 -19.21
N GLU A 704 16.27 -26.39 -19.12
CA GLU A 704 16.68 -25.23 -18.34
C GLU A 704 16.75 -25.53 -16.84
N ALA A 705 15.77 -26.23 -16.27
CA ALA A 705 15.76 -26.61 -14.86
C ALA A 705 16.81 -27.68 -14.52
N GLY A 706 17.14 -28.55 -15.49
CA GLY A 706 18.02 -29.70 -15.34
C GLY A 706 19.47 -29.50 -15.76
N SER A 707 19.89 -28.29 -16.16
CA SER A 707 21.29 -27.98 -16.51
C SER A 707 22.16 -27.69 -15.26
N LEU A 708 22.07 -28.55 -14.24
CA LEU A 708 22.75 -28.44 -12.93
C LEU A 708 23.39 -29.77 -12.52
#